data_AF-A0A5C3FCY6-F1
#
_entry.id   AF-A0A5C3FCY6-F1
#
_cell.length_a   1.000
_cell.length_b   1.000
_cell.length_c   1.000
_cell.angle_alpha   90.00
_cell.angle_beta   90.00
_cell.angle_gamma   90.00
#
_symmetry.space_group_name_H-M   'P 1'
#
loop_
_entity.id
_entity.type
_entity.pdbx_description
1 polymer ?
#
loop_
_entity_poly.entity_id
_entity_poly.type
_entity_poly.pdbx_seq_one_letter_code
_entity_poly.pdbx_strand_id
1 'polypeptide(L)'
;MSKEMKTFIKYFLAVYKGSSELELAQYHHKLLCRSERSENDNARLIAIECLMWKGNTVVVDQLACVPTAKAAKTCKRPTIAGCLDYVWDKGSVVWTKAVIVDCMWCHKHRKHCHYIVVDKDRSPSTCMINLHGFADPAFAYEVDKTGLSEDPEPDFDDPAHLEPIFGWSLQEVREYVRRLRERMEPASRSSRSRLAHRLFVSGTVGTSSTMYPPVAHMTPTMVHHRHPVPVDRVRINRARVQGEKWQQSQSRRFGERCGKTGFVDTGKQEMPPEVLRKVVKDHGDTSNCKYRQDKRVLENILMPWEQVREVPALYHITGAITFANEVPKVIKPVFHAQWATLWLAMRRKKRDRRHFKRMHFPPFDDEEPVVDYGNNLLDVKPLEAIQLELDEEEDSAIIDWFYGLEPLLDDREGVNGPPYGFPNLGLPQMAALHRLGRTLLSDFASGVRGIGFWAPSRRVWTSFCRSITLLLKRWLRNLLARQSEGRKGRAKGVSTITKQRVESSFDLELRASVLHDILDMMPEGLKANKLRVILQHLSTAWRCYKSNTPWKVPGMPTAVENLILRYVKLKADWWTSVTHYNRERIRRGATVHKTVSKKNLGRLTCLYLKAEQERQNSYLKDGPYITSEAAVAIYTSTVHWLESRRFQPIPFPSLNFKHDTKILVLALEKLKESYSVKGRLNQSQREELALIKQAFDNPHETLARIKRLMLTQRAAKAVGIEFFDTFNKLIPCYDIEPMEKITDAYLDQYLSYEADKRQLFPAWVKPSDLEPALLLVYKWCNGINNLDGAWDTSEGQCNVLMETTLSRVYEKIDLTLLKRLLRLIMDHNLANYITSKNNVSIVFKDMEHINTYGLIRGLQLSAFVFQYYGLILDLLILGLQRASQMAGPPAVPNGLFQFKDVATEAAHPIRLYTRFVDRIHILHRFDADEARDLIQRYLSANPDPNNSNLIGYNNRRCWPRDCRMRLVKHDVNLGRAIFWTVKNSLPRSLTTIEWDDTLCLVYSKANLLFPWPASSERIATVSLGVLRLGLRPSSGIVTGISKLQRSQPRAHRVIWIKPGVDSTMPLHWTILASPKEGGGLSMLSMGHVLIPTSDLRHSRKTTTGVTHFRSSLGLSRRLSV
;
A
#
# COMPACT_ATOMS: atom_id res chain seq x y z
N MET A 1 -5.45 -36.35 -28.12
CA MET A 1 -6.27 -37.50 -27.68
C MET A 1 -5.86 -38.70 -28.53
N SER A 2 -5.57 -39.85 -27.90
CA SER A 2 -5.18 -41.07 -28.61
C SER A 2 -6.34 -41.63 -29.46
N LYS A 3 -6.04 -42.60 -30.33
CA LYS A 3 -7.04 -43.25 -31.18
C LYS A 3 -8.06 -44.01 -30.32
N GLU A 4 -7.62 -44.73 -29.27
CA GLU A 4 -8.53 -45.43 -28.36
C GLU A 4 -9.43 -44.46 -27.58
N MET A 5 -8.91 -43.31 -27.15
CA MET A 5 -9.69 -42.33 -26.39
C MET A 5 -10.87 -41.77 -27.22
N LYS A 6 -10.70 -41.65 -28.55
CA LYS A 6 -11.81 -41.29 -29.46
C LYS A 6 -12.83 -42.41 -29.62
N THR A 7 -12.40 -43.67 -29.64
CA THR A 7 -13.29 -44.84 -29.71
C THR A 7 -14.07 -45.01 -28.41
N PHE A 8 -13.39 -44.87 -27.25
CA PHE A 8 -14.00 -44.89 -25.92
C PHE A 8 -15.05 -43.80 -25.77
N ILE A 9 -14.74 -42.55 -26.14
CA ILE A 9 -15.71 -41.45 -26.11
C ILE A 9 -16.90 -41.71 -27.04
N LYS A 10 -16.70 -42.24 -28.26
CA LYS A 10 -17.82 -42.62 -29.13
C LYS A 10 -18.73 -43.68 -28.52
N TYR A 11 -18.17 -44.71 -27.87
CA TYR A 11 -18.94 -45.76 -27.20
C TYR A 11 -19.67 -45.21 -25.97
N PHE A 12 -18.99 -44.40 -25.15
CA PHE A 12 -19.55 -43.76 -23.96
C PHE A 12 -20.70 -42.79 -24.29
N LEU A 13 -20.56 -42.01 -25.37
CA LEU A 13 -21.61 -41.14 -25.92
C LEU A 13 -22.82 -41.90 -26.49
N ALA A 14 -22.68 -43.20 -26.81
CA ALA A 14 -23.80 -44.04 -27.24
C ALA A 14 -24.55 -44.61 -26.03
N VAL A 15 -23.83 -45.04 -24.98
CA VAL A 15 -24.41 -45.63 -23.76
C VAL A 15 -25.23 -44.60 -22.95
N TYR A 16 -24.72 -43.38 -22.78
CA TYR A 16 -25.35 -42.35 -21.95
C TYR A 16 -26.20 -41.33 -22.73
N LYS A 17 -26.60 -41.67 -23.96
CA LYS A 17 -27.32 -40.77 -24.88
C LYS A 17 -28.76 -40.45 -24.47
N GLY A 18 -29.30 -41.14 -23.47
CA GLY A 18 -30.68 -41.00 -22.98
C GLY A 18 -30.81 -40.90 -21.46
N SER A 19 -29.74 -40.59 -20.73
CA SER A 19 -29.79 -40.36 -19.27
C SER A 19 -30.26 -38.94 -18.94
N SER A 20 -30.94 -38.75 -17.82
CA SER A 20 -31.46 -37.43 -17.44
C SER A 20 -30.36 -36.48 -16.94
N GLU A 21 -30.57 -35.18 -17.09
CA GLU A 21 -29.58 -34.14 -16.74
C GLU A 21 -29.25 -34.13 -15.24
N LEU A 22 -30.25 -34.44 -14.40
CA LEU A 22 -30.08 -34.57 -12.94
C LEU A 22 -29.18 -35.77 -12.59
N GLU A 23 -29.34 -36.90 -13.27
CA GLU A 23 -28.49 -38.09 -13.06
C GLU A 23 -27.06 -37.84 -13.56
N LEU A 24 -26.88 -37.17 -14.70
CA LEU A 24 -25.57 -36.79 -15.23
C LEU A 24 -24.82 -35.85 -14.26
N ALA A 25 -25.51 -34.85 -13.70
CA ALA A 25 -24.94 -33.96 -12.69
C ALA A 25 -24.57 -34.69 -11.37
N GLN A 26 -25.41 -35.63 -10.92
CA GLN A 26 -25.11 -36.48 -9.76
C GLN A 26 -23.90 -37.40 -10.01
N TYR A 27 -23.79 -38.00 -11.20
CA TYR A 27 -22.64 -38.82 -11.60
C TYR A 27 -21.35 -38.01 -11.72
N HIS A 28 -21.42 -36.81 -12.29
CA HIS A 28 -20.30 -35.87 -12.37
C HIS A 28 -19.76 -35.53 -10.97
N HIS A 29 -20.64 -35.16 -10.04
CA HIS A 29 -20.28 -34.87 -8.65
C HIS A 29 -19.67 -36.10 -7.93
N LYS A 30 -20.25 -37.29 -8.13
CA LYS A 30 -19.80 -38.55 -7.52
C LYS A 30 -18.41 -39.00 -8.03
N LEU A 31 -18.07 -38.69 -9.29
CA LEU A 31 -16.73 -38.88 -9.87
C LEU A 31 -15.72 -37.83 -9.36
N LEU A 32 -16.14 -36.57 -9.20
CA LEU A 32 -15.30 -35.47 -8.72
C LEU A 32 -14.87 -35.62 -7.26
N CYS A 33 -15.73 -36.19 -6.41
CA CYS A 33 -15.48 -36.40 -4.99
C CYS A 33 -14.60 -37.63 -4.67
N ARG A 34 -14.11 -38.38 -5.68
CA ARG A 34 -13.12 -39.45 -5.47
C ARG A 34 -11.71 -38.87 -5.26
N SER A 35 -11.00 -39.39 -4.27
CA SER A 35 -9.67 -38.93 -3.85
C SER A 35 -8.56 -39.24 -4.88
N GLU A 36 -8.67 -40.36 -5.58
CA GLU A 36 -7.79 -40.74 -6.69
C GLU A 36 -8.64 -40.99 -7.94
N ARG A 37 -8.16 -40.51 -9.10
CA ARG A 37 -8.87 -40.59 -10.39
C ARG A 37 -7.96 -41.16 -11.45
N SER A 38 -8.41 -42.23 -12.10
CA SER A 38 -7.70 -42.82 -13.25
C SER A 38 -7.82 -41.94 -14.50
N GLU A 39 -6.97 -42.17 -15.51
CA GLU A 39 -7.11 -41.49 -16.81
C GLU A 39 -8.46 -41.80 -17.46
N ASN A 40 -9.02 -43.00 -17.26
CA ASN A 40 -10.36 -43.36 -17.70
C ASN A 40 -11.46 -42.61 -16.94
N ASP A 41 -11.31 -42.34 -15.65
CA ASP A 41 -12.29 -41.54 -14.90
C ASP A 41 -12.23 -40.06 -15.31
N ASN A 42 -11.05 -39.52 -15.60
CA ASN A 42 -10.91 -38.18 -16.19
C ASN A 42 -11.48 -38.13 -17.62
N ALA A 43 -11.31 -39.19 -18.43
CA ALA A 43 -11.92 -39.30 -19.75
C ALA A 43 -13.46 -39.36 -19.67
N ARG A 44 -14.01 -40.10 -18.69
CA ARG A 44 -15.46 -40.14 -18.40
C ARG A 44 -15.96 -38.79 -17.92
N LEU A 45 -15.23 -38.09 -17.06
CA LEU A 45 -15.58 -36.76 -16.56
C LEU A 45 -15.69 -35.76 -17.73
N ILE A 46 -14.68 -35.74 -18.62
CA ILE A 46 -14.69 -34.92 -19.84
C ILE A 46 -15.83 -35.34 -20.79
N ALA A 47 -16.14 -36.63 -20.91
CA ALA A 47 -17.24 -37.10 -21.75
C ALA A 47 -18.63 -36.69 -21.19
N ILE A 48 -18.82 -36.74 -19.87
CA ILE A 48 -20.03 -36.26 -19.18
C ILE A 48 -20.13 -34.73 -19.31
N GLU A 49 -19.02 -34.00 -19.10
CA GLU A 49 -18.98 -32.55 -19.33
C GLU A 49 -19.33 -32.19 -20.77
N CYS A 50 -18.80 -32.90 -21.77
CA CYS A 50 -19.18 -32.71 -23.18
C CYS A 50 -20.65 -33.07 -23.48
N LEU A 51 -21.25 -34.04 -22.78
CA LEU A 51 -22.69 -34.34 -22.89
C LEU A 51 -23.52 -33.19 -22.31
N MET A 52 -23.20 -32.73 -21.10
CA MET A 52 -23.86 -31.59 -20.46
C MET A 52 -23.68 -30.29 -21.26
N TRP A 53 -22.51 -30.09 -21.89
CA TRP A 53 -22.24 -28.98 -22.82
C TRP A 53 -23.10 -29.05 -24.09
N LYS A 54 -23.32 -30.26 -24.63
CA LYS A 54 -24.15 -30.45 -25.81
C LYS A 54 -25.65 -30.28 -25.53
N GLY A 55 -26.04 -30.34 -24.26
CA GLY A 55 -27.40 -30.08 -23.76
C GLY A 55 -27.65 -28.66 -23.22
N ASN A 56 -26.66 -27.75 -23.23
CA ASN A 56 -26.78 -26.38 -22.69
C ASN A 56 -27.32 -26.30 -21.24
N THR A 57 -26.57 -26.83 -20.27
CA THR A 57 -26.99 -26.88 -18.85
C THR A 57 -26.07 -26.12 -17.87
N VAL A 58 -25.15 -25.27 -18.33
CA VAL A 58 -24.20 -24.55 -17.45
C VAL A 58 -23.97 -23.10 -17.88
N VAL A 59 -24.17 -22.20 -16.91
CA VAL A 59 -24.15 -20.73 -17.08
C VAL A 59 -23.31 -20.07 -15.98
N VAL A 60 -22.36 -19.23 -16.40
CA VAL A 60 -21.72 -18.16 -15.58
C VAL A 60 -22.35 -16.82 -16.00
N ASP A 61 -22.13 -15.70 -15.30
CA ASP A 61 -22.73 -14.38 -15.61
C ASP A 61 -21.65 -13.31 -15.91
N GLN A 62 -21.99 -12.33 -16.77
CA GLN A 62 -21.24 -11.09 -16.99
C GLN A 62 -22.16 -9.87 -16.90
N LEU A 63 -22.18 -9.25 -15.71
CA LEU A 63 -22.60 -7.85 -15.57
C LEU A 63 -21.50 -7.00 -14.91
N ALA A 64 -21.28 -5.82 -15.48
CA ALA A 64 -20.39 -4.81 -14.93
C ALA A 64 -21.14 -3.87 -13.98
N CYS A 65 -20.38 -3.27 -13.06
CA CYS A 65 -20.86 -2.26 -12.12
C CYS A 65 -21.48 -1.04 -12.82
N VAL A 66 -22.71 -0.69 -12.42
CA VAL A 66 -23.35 0.62 -12.64
C VAL A 66 -23.26 1.43 -11.34
N PRO A 67 -23.08 2.76 -11.36
CA PRO A 67 -22.16 3.40 -10.41
C PRO A 67 -22.82 4.21 -9.29
N THR A 68 -22.02 4.50 -8.25
CA THR A 68 -22.08 5.82 -7.62
C THR A 68 -20.70 6.24 -7.06
N ALA A 69 -20.21 7.37 -7.57
CA ALA A 69 -19.26 8.31 -6.97
C ALA A 69 -17.87 7.82 -6.43
N LYS A 70 -16.81 8.47 -6.97
CA LYS A 70 -15.47 8.67 -6.37
C LYS A 70 -14.48 7.47 -6.35
N ALA A 71 -13.88 7.16 -7.51
CA ALA A 71 -12.42 7.24 -7.73
C ALA A 71 -11.98 6.70 -9.11
N ALA A 72 -11.33 7.53 -9.92
CA ALA A 72 -10.84 7.13 -11.24
C ALA A 72 -9.68 6.12 -11.19
N LYS A 73 -9.91 4.88 -11.67
CA LYS A 73 -8.88 3.97 -12.20
C LYS A 73 -9.48 3.03 -13.26
N THR A 74 -8.88 3.01 -14.45
CA THR A 74 -9.21 2.05 -15.51
C THR A 74 -8.58 0.67 -15.21
N CYS A 75 -9.36 -0.41 -15.36
CA CYS A 75 -8.84 -1.78 -15.34
C CYS A 75 -8.88 -2.38 -16.76
N LYS A 76 -7.96 -3.30 -17.04
CA LYS A 76 -7.77 -3.90 -18.37
C LYS A 76 -8.60 -5.18 -18.52
N ARG A 77 -9.00 -5.47 -19.76
CA ARG A 77 -9.75 -6.68 -20.20
C ARG A 77 -9.33 -7.98 -19.50
N PRO A 78 -10.31 -8.77 -19.02
CA PRO A 78 -10.28 -10.23 -19.06
C PRO A 78 -11.17 -10.79 -20.19
N THR A 79 -11.06 -12.09 -20.46
CA THR A 79 -11.71 -12.83 -21.57
C THR A 79 -12.81 -13.78 -21.08
N ILE A 80 -13.89 -13.89 -21.88
CA ILE A 80 -14.75 -15.06 -22.21
C ILE A 80 -15.22 -16.01 -21.06
N ALA A 81 -16.54 -16.30 -21.08
CA ALA A 81 -17.37 -17.17 -20.23
C ALA A 81 -17.96 -16.48 -18.97
N GLY A 82 -19.29 -16.26 -18.82
CA GLY A 82 -20.48 -16.55 -19.66
C GLY A 82 -21.54 -15.41 -19.52
N CYS A 83 -22.88 -15.55 -19.56
CA CYS A 83 -23.90 -16.46 -20.15
C CYS A 83 -25.28 -16.16 -19.45
N LEU A 84 -26.41 -16.69 -19.94
CA LEU A 84 -27.70 -16.87 -19.22
C LEU A 84 -28.61 -17.83 -20.04
N ASP A 85 -29.13 -18.91 -19.45
CA ASP A 85 -29.89 -19.98 -20.14
C ASP A 85 -31.36 -20.07 -19.68
N TYR A 86 -32.24 -20.31 -20.65
CA TYR A 86 -33.66 -20.63 -20.49
C TYR A 86 -33.95 -22.09 -20.85
N VAL A 87 -35.05 -22.63 -20.34
CA VAL A 87 -35.55 -23.96 -20.72
C VAL A 87 -36.93 -23.86 -21.34
N TRP A 88 -37.25 -24.81 -22.21
CA TRP A 88 -38.57 -25.00 -22.81
C TRP A 88 -39.23 -26.21 -22.13
N ASP A 89 -40.47 -26.09 -21.66
CA ASP A 89 -41.33 -27.26 -21.40
C ASP A 89 -42.72 -27.04 -21.99
N LYS A 90 -43.31 -28.12 -22.52
CA LYS A 90 -44.64 -28.16 -23.16
C LYS A 90 -44.92 -27.02 -24.16
N GLY A 91 -43.91 -26.58 -24.90
CA GLY A 91 -44.01 -25.52 -25.91
C GLY A 91 -43.82 -24.09 -25.41
N SER A 92 -43.53 -23.87 -24.12
CA SER A 92 -43.31 -22.51 -23.57
C SER A 92 -41.92 -22.36 -22.94
N VAL A 93 -41.30 -21.19 -23.13
CA VAL A 93 -40.03 -20.83 -22.47
C VAL A 93 -40.29 -20.43 -21.01
N VAL A 94 -39.65 -21.12 -20.06
CA VAL A 94 -39.69 -20.77 -18.62
C VAL A 94 -38.28 -20.92 -18.01
N TRP A 95 -37.91 -19.99 -17.13
CA TRP A 95 -36.58 -19.90 -16.53
C TRP A 95 -36.60 -20.27 -15.03
N THR A 96 -35.87 -21.28 -14.57
CA THR A 96 -35.55 -21.47 -13.13
C THR A 96 -34.19 -22.14 -12.89
N LYS A 97 -33.69 -22.00 -11.65
CA LYS A 97 -32.29 -22.21 -11.24
C LYS A 97 -32.04 -23.54 -10.52
N ALA A 98 -30.97 -24.24 -10.92
CA ALA A 98 -30.19 -25.09 -10.01
C ALA A 98 -28.77 -24.52 -9.90
N VAL A 99 -28.32 -24.14 -8.70
CA VAL A 99 -27.01 -23.52 -8.49
C VAL A 99 -26.24 -24.25 -7.38
N ILE A 100 -25.05 -24.75 -7.72
CA ILE A 100 -24.07 -25.17 -6.71
C ILE A 100 -23.37 -23.91 -6.21
N VAL A 101 -23.69 -23.48 -4.98
CA VAL A 101 -23.13 -22.24 -4.40
C VAL A 101 -21.93 -22.57 -3.51
N ASP A 102 -20.74 -22.10 -3.90
CA ASP A 102 -19.58 -22.04 -2.99
C ASP A 102 -19.73 -20.83 -2.05
N CYS A 103 -19.61 -21.06 -0.74
CA CYS A 103 -19.63 -20.00 0.26
C CYS A 103 -18.57 -18.92 -0.04
N MET A 104 -18.98 -17.64 -0.06
CA MET A 104 -18.10 -16.51 -0.38
C MET A 104 -16.87 -16.38 0.56
N TRP A 105 -16.95 -16.94 1.77
CA TRP A 105 -15.79 -17.05 2.68
C TRP A 105 -14.78 -18.10 2.19
N CYS A 106 -15.24 -19.25 1.71
CA CYS A 106 -14.42 -20.36 1.22
C CYS A 106 -13.71 -20.00 -0.09
N HIS A 107 -14.39 -19.36 -1.03
CA HIS A 107 -13.78 -18.88 -2.29
C HIS A 107 -12.60 -17.91 -2.04
N LYS A 108 -12.74 -17.03 -1.04
CA LYS A 108 -11.69 -16.07 -0.63
C LYS A 108 -10.46 -16.72 0.03
N HIS A 109 -10.55 -17.99 0.44
CA HIS A 109 -9.50 -18.72 1.15
C HIS A 109 -9.09 -20.05 0.48
N ARG A 110 -9.61 -20.37 -0.71
CA ARG A 110 -9.33 -21.60 -1.49
C ARG A 110 -9.58 -22.91 -0.72
N LYS A 111 -10.83 -23.13 -0.29
CA LYS A 111 -11.38 -24.46 0.04
C LYS A 111 -12.77 -24.60 -0.59
N HIS A 112 -13.23 -25.82 -0.82
CA HIS A 112 -14.51 -26.13 -1.48
C HIS A 112 -15.50 -26.79 -0.51
N CYS A 113 -16.77 -26.41 -0.62
CA CYS A 113 -17.89 -27.07 0.06
C CYS A 113 -19.17 -26.74 -0.71
N HIS A 114 -19.91 -27.78 -1.13
CA HIS A 114 -21.05 -27.66 -2.04
C HIS A 114 -22.34 -28.10 -1.35
N TYR A 115 -23.46 -27.43 -1.66
CA TYR A 115 -24.82 -27.76 -1.20
C TYR A 115 -25.82 -27.60 -2.35
N ILE A 116 -26.94 -28.31 -2.27
CA ILE A 116 -28.05 -28.33 -3.25
C ILE A 116 -29.37 -28.21 -2.46
N VAL A 117 -30.36 -27.49 -3.00
CA VAL A 117 -31.69 -27.27 -2.40
C VAL A 117 -32.77 -27.46 -3.48
N VAL A 118 -33.94 -27.99 -3.08
CA VAL A 118 -35.14 -28.20 -3.92
C VAL A 118 -36.36 -27.80 -3.10
N ASP A 119 -37.40 -27.23 -3.72
CA ASP A 119 -38.69 -26.95 -3.09
C ASP A 119 -39.86 -27.50 -3.94
N LYS A 120 -41.04 -27.72 -3.34
CA LYS A 120 -41.99 -28.78 -3.77
C LYS A 120 -43.37 -28.33 -4.28
N ASP A 121 -43.72 -27.04 -4.24
CA ASP A 121 -45.13 -26.63 -4.41
C ASP A 121 -45.48 -25.87 -5.72
N ARG A 122 -46.51 -26.40 -6.42
CA ARG A 122 -47.40 -25.80 -7.46
C ARG A 122 -47.00 -25.83 -8.97
N SER A 123 -48.04 -25.65 -9.80
CA SER A 123 -48.23 -26.17 -11.16
C SER A 123 -49.12 -25.21 -12.04
N PRO A 124 -49.69 -25.57 -13.24
CA PRO A 124 -49.19 -25.04 -14.52
C PRO A 124 -50.22 -24.43 -15.52
N SER A 125 -49.83 -23.43 -16.32
CA SER A 125 -50.52 -23.04 -17.58
C SER A 125 -49.63 -22.20 -18.52
N THR A 126 -49.88 -22.26 -19.85
CA THR A 126 -48.94 -21.97 -20.96
C THR A 126 -49.47 -20.99 -22.02
N CYS A 127 -48.61 -20.38 -22.85
CA CYS A 127 -48.96 -19.77 -24.15
C CYS A 127 -47.77 -19.74 -25.16
N MET A 128 -48.03 -19.57 -26.46
CA MET A 128 -47.08 -19.77 -27.59
C MET A 128 -47.14 -18.66 -28.67
N ILE A 129 -46.04 -18.46 -29.43
CA ILE A 129 -45.95 -17.53 -30.60
C ILE A 129 -45.18 -18.20 -31.75
N ASN A 130 -45.62 -18.00 -33.00
CA ASN A 130 -45.03 -18.57 -34.24
C ASN A 130 -44.39 -17.51 -35.18
N LEU A 131 -43.67 -18.01 -36.20
CA LEU A 131 -42.77 -17.33 -37.16
C LEU A 131 -43.25 -16.07 -37.90
N HIS A 132 -44.53 -15.68 -37.83
CA HIS A 132 -45.06 -14.48 -38.50
C HIS A 132 -45.37 -13.30 -37.57
N GLY A 133 -45.22 -13.48 -36.24
CA GLY A 133 -45.40 -12.41 -35.26
C GLY A 133 -46.86 -12.21 -34.83
N PHE A 134 -47.10 -12.39 -33.53
CA PHE A 134 -48.27 -11.99 -32.74
C PHE A 134 -49.68 -12.38 -33.21
N ALA A 135 -50.39 -13.08 -32.33
CA ALA A 135 -51.85 -13.14 -32.31
C ALA A 135 -52.34 -13.24 -30.86
N ASP A 136 -52.38 -12.11 -30.14
CA ASP A 136 -53.38 -11.89 -29.10
C ASP A 136 -53.66 -10.38 -28.93
N PRO A 137 -54.90 -9.87 -29.12
CA PRO A 137 -55.17 -8.42 -29.18
C PRO A 137 -55.22 -7.67 -27.83
N ALA A 138 -54.94 -8.35 -26.71
CA ALA A 138 -55.27 -7.87 -25.36
C ALA A 138 -54.14 -7.12 -24.61
N PHE A 139 -52.97 -6.88 -25.23
CA PHE A 139 -51.85 -6.16 -24.62
C PHE A 139 -51.40 -4.97 -25.48
N ALA A 140 -52.18 -3.89 -25.46
CA ALA A 140 -51.80 -2.61 -26.06
C ALA A 140 -51.05 -1.75 -25.04
N TYR A 141 -49.72 -1.71 -25.14
CA TYR A 141 -48.90 -0.61 -24.63
C TYR A 141 -47.80 -0.33 -25.65
N GLU A 142 -47.79 0.89 -26.18
CA GLU A 142 -46.75 1.37 -27.09
C GLU A 142 -45.41 1.47 -26.35
N VAL A 143 -44.34 1.07 -27.03
CA VAL A 143 -42.96 1.36 -26.61
C VAL A 143 -42.33 2.16 -27.74
N ASP A 144 -42.01 3.42 -27.46
CA ASP A 144 -41.44 4.34 -28.42
C ASP A 144 -40.10 3.84 -29.00
N LYS A 145 -39.85 4.17 -30.27
CA LYS A 145 -38.56 3.93 -30.90
C LYS A 145 -37.52 4.91 -30.35
N THR A 146 -36.60 4.45 -29.50
CA THR A 146 -35.43 5.27 -29.11
C THR A 146 -34.23 5.03 -30.03
N GLY A 147 -33.42 6.07 -30.21
CA GLY A 147 -32.08 5.96 -30.81
C GLY A 147 -31.99 6.14 -32.33
N LEU A 148 -32.25 7.35 -32.84
CA LEU A 148 -31.66 7.84 -34.09
C LEU A 148 -31.29 9.32 -33.90
N SER A 149 -30.05 9.69 -34.21
CA SER A 149 -29.68 11.09 -34.41
C SER A 149 -30.08 11.46 -35.84
N GLU A 150 -30.84 12.55 -36.00
CA GLU A 150 -31.29 13.04 -37.31
C GLU A 150 -30.21 13.88 -38.03
N ASP A 151 -29.11 14.20 -37.34
CA ASP A 151 -27.99 14.93 -37.92
C ASP A 151 -27.20 14.07 -38.94
N PRO A 152 -26.75 14.66 -40.07
CA PRO A 152 -26.08 13.90 -41.14
C PRO A 152 -24.69 13.36 -40.76
N GLU A 153 -24.00 13.97 -39.77
CA GLU A 153 -22.70 13.51 -39.26
C GLU A 153 -22.58 13.67 -37.72
N PRO A 154 -23.10 12.72 -36.92
CA PRO A 154 -22.99 12.77 -35.45
C PRO A 154 -21.65 12.22 -34.94
N ASP A 155 -21.17 12.80 -33.84
CA ASP A 155 -19.92 12.46 -33.15
C ASP A 155 -19.96 11.06 -32.49
N PHE A 156 -18.78 10.44 -32.34
CA PHE A 156 -18.67 9.02 -31.93
C PHE A 156 -19.15 8.74 -30.49
N ASP A 157 -19.19 9.77 -29.63
CA ASP A 157 -19.63 9.68 -28.23
C ASP A 157 -21.07 10.19 -28.02
N ASP A 158 -21.87 10.32 -29.09
CA ASP A 158 -23.30 10.69 -29.02
C ASP A 158 -24.09 9.67 -28.14
N PRO A 159 -24.85 10.12 -27.13
CA PRO A 159 -25.61 9.24 -26.25
C PRO A 159 -26.55 8.27 -26.98
N ALA A 160 -27.04 8.61 -28.18
CA ALA A 160 -27.88 7.72 -29.00
C ALA A 160 -27.16 6.42 -29.44
N HIS A 161 -25.83 6.36 -29.37
CA HIS A 161 -25.04 5.16 -29.67
C HIS A 161 -24.82 4.22 -28.47
N LEU A 162 -25.30 4.60 -27.28
CA LEU A 162 -25.18 3.82 -26.04
C LEU A 162 -26.48 3.11 -25.63
N GLU A 163 -27.59 3.38 -26.33
CA GLU A 163 -28.87 2.70 -26.12
C GLU A 163 -29.01 1.42 -26.97
N PRO A 164 -29.74 0.40 -26.50
CA PRO A 164 -29.95 -0.84 -27.23
C PRO A 164 -30.94 -0.65 -28.39
N ILE A 165 -30.53 -1.13 -29.57
CA ILE A 165 -31.30 -1.05 -30.81
C ILE A 165 -32.50 -2.02 -30.77
N PHE A 166 -33.65 -1.57 -30.28
CA PHE A 166 -34.91 -2.32 -30.31
C PHE A 166 -35.78 -1.92 -31.51
N GLY A 167 -36.37 -2.91 -32.18
CA GLY A 167 -37.34 -2.70 -33.28
C GLY A 167 -36.78 -2.43 -34.68
N TRP A 168 -35.47 -2.47 -34.90
CA TRP A 168 -34.87 -2.29 -36.25
C TRP A 168 -34.89 -3.58 -37.07
N SER A 169 -34.96 -3.45 -38.40
CA SER A 169 -34.83 -4.57 -39.33
C SER A 169 -33.37 -5.01 -39.52
N LEU A 170 -33.20 -6.26 -39.97
CA LEU A 170 -31.88 -6.87 -40.15
C LEU A 170 -31.07 -6.25 -41.32
N GLN A 171 -31.70 -5.45 -42.19
CA GLN A 171 -31.02 -4.66 -43.22
C GLN A 171 -30.50 -3.33 -42.65
N GLU A 172 -31.28 -2.61 -41.85
CA GLU A 172 -30.89 -1.33 -41.24
C GLU A 172 -29.70 -1.51 -40.29
N VAL A 173 -29.67 -2.59 -39.50
CA VAL A 173 -28.54 -2.95 -38.65
C VAL A 173 -27.27 -3.24 -39.47
N ARG A 174 -27.39 -3.86 -40.65
CA ARG A 174 -26.24 -4.08 -41.55
C ARG A 174 -25.73 -2.78 -42.15
N GLU A 175 -26.62 -1.87 -42.53
CA GLU A 175 -26.28 -0.55 -43.08
C GLU A 175 -25.62 0.37 -42.05
N TYR A 176 -26.06 0.29 -40.79
CA TYR A 176 -25.45 0.97 -39.64
C TYR A 176 -24.05 0.39 -39.32
N VAL A 177 -23.90 -0.94 -39.27
CA VAL A 177 -22.61 -1.60 -39.05
C VAL A 177 -21.62 -1.34 -40.20
N ARG A 178 -22.10 -1.18 -41.45
CA ARG A 178 -21.28 -0.74 -42.60
C ARG A 178 -20.72 0.67 -42.37
N ARG A 179 -21.59 1.64 -42.04
CA ARG A 179 -21.19 3.02 -41.72
C ARG A 179 -20.27 3.13 -40.48
N LEU A 180 -20.43 2.24 -39.49
CA LEU A 180 -19.52 2.15 -38.33
C LEU A 180 -18.15 1.57 -38.69
N ARG A 181 -18.07 0.61 -39.62
CA ARG A 181 -16.79 0.08 -40.13
C ARG A 181 -16.04 1.11 -40.96
N GLU A 182 -16.75 1.84 -41.83
CA GLU A 182 -16.19 2.94 -42.62
C GLU A 182 -15.65 4.08 -41.74
N ARG A 183 -16.25 4.32 -40.56
CA ARG A 183 -15.74 5.28 -39.55
C ARG A 183 -14.63 4.74 -38.64
N MET A 184 -14.44 3.41 -38.53
CA MET A 184 -13.42 2.80 -37.66
C MET A 184 -12.05 2.55 -38.31
N GLU A 185 -11.88 2.78 -39.61
CA GLU A 185 -10.56 2.72 -40.24
C GLU A 185 -9.73 3.99 -39.95
N PRO A 186 -8.56 3.89 -39.29
CA PRO A 186 -7.67 5.04 -39.15
C PRO A 186 -7.08 5.41 -40.50
N ALA A 187 -7.24 6.68 -40.91
CA ALA A 187 -6.74 7.19 -42.17
C ALA A 187 -5.22 7.03 -42.32
N SER A 188 -4.80 5.98 -43.05
CA SER A 188 -3.47 5.88 -43.65
C SER A 188 -3.54 5.64 -45.16
N ARG A 189 -4.41 6.40 -45.87
CA ARG A 189 -4.32 6.69 -47.31
C ARG A 189 -5.43 7.66 -47.81
N SER A 190 -5.23 8.97 -47.65
CA SER A 190 -5.67 9.94 -48.69
C SER A 190 -5.07 11.34 -48.46
N SER A 191 -4.06 11.69 -49.26
CA SER A 191 -3.78 13.09 -49.59
C SER A 191 -3.09 13.19 -50.95
N ARG A 192 -3.84 12.82 -52.01
CA ARG A 192 -3.64 13.28 -53.40
C ARG A 192 -4.82 12.87 -54.30
N SER A 193 -5.94 13.57 -54.17
CA SER A 193 -6.78 13.87 -55.34
C SER A 193 -7.58 15.15 -55.08
N ARG A 194 -7.80 15.95 -56.14
CA ARG A 194 -8.73 17.07 -56.23
C ARG A 194 -8.34 18.37 -55.50
N LEU A 195 -7.39 19.07 -56.13
CA LEU A 195 -7.44 20.52 -56.25
C LEU A 195 -7.02 20.87 -57.69
N ALA A 196 -7.98 20.97 -58.61
CA ALA A 196 -7.89 21.65 -59.91
C ALA A 196 -9.23 21.53 -60.66
N HIS A 197 -9.78 22.69 -60.97
CA HIS A 197 -11.06 22.97 -61.62
C HIS A 197 -11.29 22.31 -62.98
N ARG A 198 -12.58 22.12 -63.30
CA ARG A 198 -13.09 22.34 -64.68
C ARG A 198 -12.79 23.79 -65.09
N LEU A 199 -12.00 23.98 -66.13
CA LEU A 199 -12.20 25.05 -67.11
C LEU A 199 -12.01 24.45 -68.52
N PHE A 200 -12.39 25.23 -69.53
CA PHE A 200 -12.93 24.75 -70.81
C PHE A 200 -11.99 25.05 -71.99
N VAL A 201 -12.26 24.43 -73.15
CA VAL A 201 -11.78 24.79 -74.52
C VAL A 201 -10.43 24.19 -75.00
N SER A 202 -10.46 23.86 -76.30
CA SER A 202 -9.56 23.18 -77.25
C SER A 202 -8.07 23.57 -77.36
N GLY A 203 -7.24 22.66 -77.90
CA GLY A 203 -6.04 23.05 -78.68
C GLY A 203 -4.94 21.98 -78.91
N THR A 204 -4.88 21.42 -80.13
CA THR A 204 -3.67 21.08 -80.93
C THR A 204 -2.43 20.33 -80.37
N VAL A 205 -2.11 19.21 -81.05
CA VAL A 205 -0.79 18.79 -81.62
C VAL A 205 0.48 18.60 -80.74
N GLY A 206 0.96 17.35 -80.68
CA GLY A 206 2.37 16.94 -80.95
C GLY A 206 3.39 16.99 -79.79
N THR A 207 4.41 16.13 -79.67
CA THR A 207 4.89 14.97 -80.47
C THR A 207 5.61 13.91 -79.61
N SER A 208 5.59 12.65 -80.08
CA SER A 208 6.54 11.53 -79.84
C SER A 208 7.28 11.35 -78.49
N SER A 209 6.95 10.24 -77.80
CA SER A 209 7.92 9.14 -77.62
C SER A 209 7.19 7.80 -77.48
N THR A 210 7.73 6.73 -78.06
CA THR A 210 6.97 5.53 -78.45
C THR A 210 6.86 4.44 -77.38
N MET A 211 5.62 4.18 -76.92
CA MET A 211 5.18 2.88 -76.38
C MET A 211 4.46 2.08 -77.47
N TYR A 212 4.41 0.75 -77.35
CA TYR A 212 3.34 -0.07 -77.97
C TYR A 212 2.76 -1.10 -76.97
N PRO A 213 1.46 -1.46 -77.07
CA PRO A 213 0.67 -1.97 -75.94
C PRO A 213 0.19 -3.42 -76.08
N PRO A 214 -0.44 -4.00 -75.04
CA PRO A 214 -1.27 -5.21 -75.15
C PRO A 214 -2.70 -4.90 -75.64
N VAL A 215 -3.38 -5.91 -76.21
CA VAL A 215 -4.77 -5.82 -76.75
C VAL A 215 -5.70 -6.79 -76.02
N ALA A 216 -6.99 -6.43 -75.93
CA ALA A 216 -8.05 -7.12 -75.18
C ALA A 216 -9.07 -7.90 -76.07
N HIS A 217 -10.08 -8.46 -75.40
CA HIS A 217 -11.17 -9.36 -75.88
C HIS A 217 -12.22 -8.62 -76.79
N MET A 218 -13.30 -9.18 -77.39
CA MET A 218 -14.15 -10.38 -77.14
C MET A 218 -14.78 -10.99 -78.45
N THR A 219 -15.63 -12.00 -78.23
CA THR A 219 -16.47 -12.96 -79.01
C THR A 219 -17.54 -12.41 -80.02
N PRO A 220 -18.53 -13.18 -80.56
CA PRO A 220 -18.44 -14.01 -81.79
C PRO A 220 -19.62 -13.86 -82.82
N THR A 221 -19.49 -14.31 -84.08
CA THR A 221 -20.62 -14.41 -85.05
C THR A 221 -20.53 -15.59 -86.04
N MET A 222 -21.62 -15.84 -86.79
CA MET A 222 -21.99 -17.10 -87.46
C MET A 222 -21.38 -17.40 -88.85
N VAL A 223 -21.69 -18.62 -89.33
CA VAL A 223 -21.26 -19.32 -90.55
C VAL A 223 -21.93 -18.82 -91.85
N HIS A 224 -21.18 -18.83 -92.97
CA HIS A 224 -21.74 -19.20 -94.29
C HIS A 224 -20.67 -19.81 -95.23
N HIS A 225 -21.09 -20.73 -96.11
CA HIS A 225 -20.25 -21.47 -97.06
C HIS A 225 -20.05 -20.74 -98.41
N ARG A 226 -18.92 -20.99 -99.10
CA ARG A 226 -18.85 -21.42 -100.52
C ARG A 226 -17.40 -21.64 -101.03
N HIS A 227 -17.03 -22.90 -101.24
CA HIS A 227 -16.25 -23.55 -102.33
C HIS A 227 -14.91 -22.96 -102.89
N PRO A 228 -14.06 -23.79 -103.57
CA PRO A 228 -12.61 -23.81 -103.28
C PRO A 228 -11.67 -23.20 -104.33
N VAL A 229 -10.44 -22.91 -103.89
CA VAL A 229 -9.25 -22.49 -104.68
C VAL A 229 -8.05 -23.27 -104.07
N PRO A 230 -7.04 -23.73 -104.85
CA PRO A 230 -6.26 -24.94 -104.50
C PRO A 230 -5.31 -24.85 -103.29
N VAL A 231 -4.87 -26.02 -102.84
CA VAL A 231 -4.14 -26.23 -101.57
C VAL A 231 -2.66 -25.87 -101.69
N ASP A 232 -2.31 -24.65 -101.30
CA ASP A 232 -0.91 -24.23 -101.14
C ASP A 232 -0.21 -24.98 -99.99
N ARG A 233 0.88 -25.71 -100.31
CA ARG A 233 1.81 -26.32 -99.33
C ARG A 233 2.35 -25.30 -98.31
N VAL A 234 2.41 -24.01 -98.67
CA VAL A 234 2.82 -22.90 -97.80
C VAL A 234 1.89 -22.73 -96.59
N ARG A 235 0.58 -22.99 -96.76
CA ARG A 235 -0.42 -22.81 -95.69
C ARG A 235 -0.34 -23.91 -94.64
N ILE A 236 -0.05 -25.15 -95.05
CA ILE A 236 0.20 -26.29 -94.16
C ILE A 236 1.47 -26.05 -93.33
N ASN A 237 2.57 -25.63 -93.96
CA ASN A 237 3.81 -25.34 -93.25
C ASN A 237 3.67 -24.15 -92.27
N ARG A 238 2.95 -23.08 -92.65
CA ARG A 238 2.62 -22.00 -91.69
C ARG A 238 1.75 -22.50 -90.54
N ALA A 239 0.72 -23.30 -90.80
CA ALA A 239 -0.14 -23.86 -89.76
C ALA A 239 0.63 -24.79 -88.81
N ARG A 240 1.56 -25.61 -89.34
CA ARG A 240 2.42 -26.49 -88.52
C ARG A 240 3.38 -25.68 -87.64
N VAL A 241 4.06 -24.68 -88.20
CA VAL A 241 4.94 -23.77 -87.43
C VAL A 241 4.14 -22.94 -86.41
N GLN A 242 2.91 -22.52 -86.73
CA GLN A 242 2.02 -21.84 -85.79
C GLN A 242 1.58 -22.78 -84.65
N GLY A 243 1.30 -24.05 -84.97
CA GLY A 243 0.98 -25.12 -84.01
C GLY A 243 2.17 -25.48 -83.11
N GLU A 244 3.37 -25.62 -83.66
CA GLU A 244 4.63 -25.83 -82.93
C GLU A 244 4.92 -24.64 -82.00
N LYS A 245 4.77 -23.39 -82.48
CA LYS A 245 4.91 -22.18 -81.65
C LYS A 245 3.82 -22.06 -80.57
N TRP A 246 2.59 -22.47 -80.87
CA TRP A 246 1.51 -22.52 -79.89
C TRP A 246 1.80 -23.57 -78.82
N GLN A 247 2.17 -24.80 -79.20
CA GLN A 247 2.59 -25.83 -78.27
C GLN A 247 3.77 -25.38 -77.41
N GLN A 248 4.83 -24.79 -77.97
CA GLN A 248 5.94 -24.23 -77.20
C GLN A 248 5.50 -23.11 -76.24
N SER A 249 4.60 -22.23 -76.66
CA SER A 249 4.05 -21.15 -75.83
C SER A 249 3.18 -21.69 -74.69
N GLN A 250 2.32 -22.67 -74.97
CA GLN A 250 1.48 -23.33 -73.97
C GLN A 250 2.32 -24.18 -73.00
N SER A 251 3.32 -24.93 -73.49
CA SER A 251 4.27 -25.67 -72.65
C SER A 251 5.14 -24.75 -71.79
N ARG A 252 5.44 -23.52 -72.22
CA ARG A 252 6.14 -22.52 -71.39
C ARG A 252 5.21 -21.82 -70.39
N ARG A 253 3.97 -21.49 -70.77
CA ARG A 253 2.99 -20.82 -69.88
C ARG A 253 2.37 -21.74 -68.85
N PHE A 254 2.02 -22.96 -69.25
CA PHE A 254 1.32 -23.95 -68.42
C PHE A 254 2.15 -25.20 -68.08
N GLY A 255 3.43 -25.24 -68.50
CA GLY A 255 4.39 -26.21 -67.98
C GLY A 255 4.53 -26.11 -66.47
N GLU A 256 5.01 -27.19 -65.84
CA GLU A 256 4.96 -27.37 -64.38
C GLU A 256 5.62 -26.26 -63.56
N ARG A 257 6.56 -25.52 -64.15
CA ARG A 257 7.30 -24.40 -63.52
C ARG A 257 6.59 -23.04 -63.55
N CYS A 258 5.56 -22.84 -64.37
CA CYS A 258 4.88 -21.53 -64.50
C CYS A 258 3.34 -21.59 -64.45
N GLY A 259 2.71 -22.76 -64.64
CA GLY A 259 1.25 -22.86 -64.77
C GLY A 259 0.43 -22.96 -63.47
N LYS A 260 1.08 -23.22 -62.32
CA LYS A 260 0.41 -23.41 -61.03
C LYS A 260 0.57 -22.16 -60.16
N THR A 261 -0.53 -21.64 -59.61
CA THR A 261 -0.56 -20.48 -58.68
C THR A 261 0.18 -20.70 -57.34
N GLY A 262 0.81 -21.85 -57.17
CA GLY A 262 1.69 -22.20 -56.05
C GLY A 262 2.88 -23.04 -56.50
N PHE A 263 3.59 -22.64 -57.56
CA PHE A 263 4.91 -23.21 -57.85
C PHE A 263 5.88 -22.86 -56.72
N VAL A 264 6.43 -23.88 -56.05
CA VAL A 264 7.48 -23.73 -55.04
C VAL A 264 8.81 -23.92 -55.75
N ASP A 265 9.57 -22.83 -55.87
CA ASP A 265 10.94 -22.86 -56.39
C ASP A 265 11.80 -23.80 -55.52
N THR A 266 12.78 -24.47 -56.12
CA THR A 266 13.66 -25.40 -55.38
C THR A 266 14.35 -24.62 -54.27
N GLY A 267 14.10 -25.03 -53.02
CA GLY A 267 14.45 -24.24 -51.83
C GLY A 267 15.93 -23.85 -51.77
N LYS A 268 16.22 -22.78 -51.00
CA LYS A 268 17.59 -22.26 -50.84
C LYS A 268 18.57 -23.38 -50.51
N GLN A 269 19.56 -23.56 -51.39
CA GLN A 269 20.64 -24.53 -51.23
C GLN A 269 21.66 -24.02 -50.19
N GLU A 270 22.41 -24.95 -49.61
CA GLU A 270 23.50 -24.62 -48.69
C GLU A 270 24.70 -24.05 -49.44
N MET A 271 25.39 -23.10 -48.82
CA MET A 271 26.56 -22.42 -49.39
C MET A 271 27.84 -22.93 -48.73
N PRO A 272 28.98 -23.01 -49.43
CA PRO A 272 30.25 -23.40 -48.83
C PRO A 272 30.63 -22.52 -47.64
N PRO A 273 31.10 -23.07 -46.50
CA PRO A 273 31.37 -22.32 -45.29
C PRO A 273 32.48 -21.26 -45.44
N GLU A 274 33.36 -21.43 -46.42
CA GLU A 274 34.41 -20.46 -46.80
C GLU A 274 33.81 -19.12 -47.20
N VAL A 275 32.63 -19.11 -47.83
CA VAL A 275 31.93 -17.88 -48.25
C VAL A 275 31.59 -17.02 -47.03
N LEU A 276 31.04 -17.63 -45.98
CA LEU A 276 30.72 -16.92 -44.73
C LEU A 276 32.00 -16.47 -43.99
N ARG A 277 33.03 -17.34 -43.91
CA ARG A 277 34.32 -17.00 -43.29
C ARG A 277 34.96 -15.79 -43.98
N LYS A 278 35.00 -15.79 -45.32
CA LYS A 278 35.54 -14.68 -46.12
C LYS A 278 34.73 -13.40 -45.92
N VAL A 279 33.40 -13.45 -46.00
CA VAL A 279 32.55 -12.26 -45.77
C VAL A 279 32.78 -11.66 -44.37
N VAL A 280 32.95 -12.47 -43.34
CA VAL A 280 33.26 -11.96 -41.98
C VAL A 280 34.67 -11.34 -41.92
N LYS A 281 35.68 -11.99 -42.52
CA LYS A 281 37.06 -11.54 -42.53
C LYS A 281 37.25 -10.23 -43.33
N ASP A 282 36.59 -10.11 -44.48
CA ASP A 282 36.62 -8.93 -45.34
C ASP A 282 35.90 -7.72 -44.70
N HIS A 283 34.91 -7.95 -43.83
CA HIS A 283 34.17 -6.89 -43.11
C HIS A 283 34.86 -6.44 -41.80
N GLY A 284 35.57 -7.35 -41.12
CA GLY A 284 36.47 -7.05 -40.00
C GLY A 284 35.84 -6.22 -38.87
N ASP A 285 36.54 -5.16 -38.46
CA ASP A 285 36.13 -4.22 -37.41
C ASP A 285 35.21 -3.08 -37.92
N THR A 286 34.87 -3.07 -39.22
CA THR A 286 34.11 -2.01 -39.90
C THR A 286 34.75 -0.60 -39.89
N SER A 287 36.08 -0.51 -39.67
CA SER A 287 36.84 0.74 -39.77
C SER A 287 36.93 1.29 -41.21
N ASN A 288 36.93 0.39 -42.19
CA ASN A 288 36.95 0.72 -43.62
C ASN A 288 35.59 1.28 -44.08
N CYS A 289 35.57 2.47 -44.69
CA CYS A 289 34.37 3.19 -45.12
C CYS A 289 33.40 2.40 -46.01
N LYS A 290 33.82 1.30 -46.63
CA LYS A 290 32.96 0.43 -47.45
C LYS A 290 31.89 -0.33 -46.65
N TYR A 291 32.07 -0.58 -45.35
CA TYR A 291 31.22 -1.54 -44.62
C TYR A 291 30.83 -1.03 -43.22
N ARG A 292 29.52 -0.98 -42.92
CA ARG A 292 28.98 -0.68 -41.58
C ARG A 292 27.76 -1.56 -41.25
N GLN A 293 27.74 -2.06 -40.01
CA GLN A 293 26.61 -2.61 -39.20
C GLN A 293 26.68 -4.12 -38.81
N ASP A 294 26.32 -4.36 -37.53
CA ASP A 294 25.73 -5.57 -36.88
C ASP A 294 26.58 -6.57 -36.04
N LYS A 295 25.87 -7.42 -35.26
CA LYS A 295 26.35 -8.31 -34.15
C LYS A 295 25.46 -9.59 -33.97
N ARG A 296 25.90 -10.61 -33.18
CA ARG A 296 25.33 -12.01 -33.11
C ARG A 296 25.00 -12.54 -31.68
N VAL A 297 24.30 -13.69 -31.55
CA VAL A 297 23.84 -14.32 -30.25
C VAL A 297 23.83 -15.88 -30.30
N LEU A 298 23.83 -16.55 -29.12
CA LEU A 298 24.04 -18.00 -28.85
C LEU A 298 22.77 -18.80 -28.43
N GLU A 299 22.70 -20.10 -28.80
CA GLU A 299 21.84 -21.13 -28.14
C GLU A 299 22.47 -22.56 -28.19
N ASN A 300 23.17 -22.90 -29.28
CA ASN A 300 23.75 -24.24 -29.52
C ASN A 300 25.20 -24.35 -29.00
N ILE A 301 25.32 -24.55 -27.68
CA ILE A 301 26.59 -24.89 -27.00
C ILE A 301 26.80 -26.41 -27.04
N LEU A 302 28.02 -26.86 -27.37
CA LEU A 302 28.45 -28.26 -27.36
C LEU A 302 28.22 -28.94 -26.00
N MET A 303 27.95 -30.25 -26.02
CA MET A 303 27.88 -31.07 -24.80
C MET A 303 29.27 -31.63 -24.43
N PRO A 304 29.56 -31.96 -23.16
CA PRO A 304 30.94 -32.28 -22.74
C PRO A 304 31.52 -33.61 -23.23
N TRP A 305 30.69 -34.46 -23.83
CA TRP A 305 31.07 -35.71 -24.53
C TRP A 305 31.24 -35.51 -26.04
N GLU A 306 30.93 -34.33 -26.57
CA GLU A 306 31.12 -33.92 -27.97
C GLU A 306 32.46 -33.17 -28.10
N GLN A 307 33.23 -33.43 -29.16
CA GLN A 307 34.45 -32.67 -29.48
C GLN A 307 34.17 -31.45 -30.36
N VAL A 308 33.36 -31.66 -31.41
CA VAL A 308 32.95 -30.67 -32.41
C VAL A 308 31.46 -30.85 -32.67
N ARG A 309 30.73 -29.75 -32.88
CA ARG A 309 29.33 -29.75 -33.34
C ARG A 309 29.20 -28.80 -34.50
N GLU A 310 28.84 -29.33 -35.66
CA GLU A 310 28.46 -28.52 -36.82
C GLU A 310 26.98 -28.18 -36.74
N VAL A 311 26.61 -26.97 -37.15
CA VAL A 311 25.27 -26.39 -36.95
C VAL A 311 24.89 -25.59 -38.20
N PRO A 312 23.72 -25.82 -38.82
CA PRO A 312 23.29 -25.04 -39.98
C PRO A 312 23.13 -23.55 -39.61
N ALA A 313 23.79 -22.68 -40.36
CA ALA A 313 23.91 -21.25 -40.04
C ALA A 313 23.13 -20.37 -41.03
N LEU A 314 22.12 -19.65 -40.53
CA LEU A 314 21.41 -18.63 -41.30
C LEU A 314 22.09 -17.28 -41.12
N TYR A 315 22.81 -16.81 -42.14
CA TYR A 315 23.54 -15.54 -42.12
C TYR A 315 22.91 -14.46 -43.01
N HIS A 316 23.11 -13.19 -42.65
CA HIS A 316 22.82 -12.07 -43.52
C HIS A 316 23.92 -11.93 -44.58
N ILE A 317 23.58 -11.57 -45.82
CA ILE A 317 24.50 -11.53 -46.97
C ILE A 317 25.75 -10.64 -46.77
N THR A 318 25.70 -9.67 -45.85
CA THR A 318 26.83 -8.78 -45.49
C THR A 318 27.62 -9.25 -44.26
N GLY A 319 27.42 -10.49 -43.78
CA GLY A 319 28.02 -11.00 -42.54
C GLY A 319 27.45 -10.44 -41.23
N ALA A 320 26.69 -9.33 -41.32
CA ALA A 320 26.03 -8.58 -40.24
C ALA A 320 25.58 -9.40 -39.03
N ILE A 321 24.70 -10.38 -39.25
CA ILE A 321 24.22 -11.29 -38.21
C ILE A 321 24.20 -12.71 -38.73
N THR A 322 24.41 -13.68 -37.84
CA THR A 322 24.25 -15.11 -38.11
C THR A 322 23.53 -15.74 -36.94
N PHE A 323 22.53 -16.54 -37.28
CA PHE A 323 21.73 -17.34 -36.36
C PHE A 323 22.07 -18.80 -36.57
N ALA A 324 22.24 -19.56 -35.48
CA ALA A 324 22.14 -21.00 -35.54
C ALA A 324 20.68 -21.36 -35.88
N ASN A 325 20.45 -22.06 -37.00
CA ASN A 325 19.11 -22.37 -37.52
C ASN A 325 18.72 -23.82 -37.18
N GLU A 326 19.00 -24.24 -35.95
CA GLU A 326 18.82 -25.60 -35.46
C GLU A 326 18.31 -25.56 -34.03
N VAL A 327 17.28 -26.36 -33.72
CA VAL A 327 16.78 -26.53 -32.35
C VAL A 327 17.31 -27.86 -31.82
N PRO A 328 18.14 -27.86 -30.77
CA PRO A 328 18.79 -29.09 -30.29
C PRO A 328 17.73 -30.03 -29.70
N LYS A 329 17.45 -31.12 -30.42
CA LYS A 329 16.56 -32.20 -29.99
C LYS A 329 17.40 -33.30 -29.35
N VAL A 330 16.90 -33.88 -28.26
CA VAL A 330 17.58 -34.95 -27.54
C VAL A 330 16.60 -36.02 -27.07
N ILE A 331 17.00 -37.29 -27.18
CA ILE A 331 16.24 -38.43 -26.64
C ILE A 331 16.39 -38.39 -25.11
N LYS A 332 15.28 -38.19 -24.39
CA LYS A 332 15.28 -37.94 -22.93
C LYS A 332 16.05 -38.98 -22.09
N PRO A 333 15.81 -40.31 -22.21
CA PRO A 333 16.53 -41.30 -21.41
C PRO A 333 18.02 -41.35 -21.75
N VAL A 334 18.39 -41.24 -23.04
CA VAL A 334 19.78 -41.19 -23.51
C VAL A 334 20.49 -39.97 -22.93
N PHE A 335 19.91 -38.77 -23.07
CA PHE A 335 20.47 -37.53 -22.54
C PHE A 335 20.62 -37.55 -21.02
N HIS A 336 19.67 -38.16 -20.29
CA HIS A 336 19.78 -38.34 -18.84
C HIS A 336 20.94 -39.28 -18.47
N ALA A 337 21.09 -40.40 -19.18
CA ALA A 337 22.20 -41.34 -19.00
C ALA A 337 23.56 -40.72 -19.36
N GLN A 338 23.67 -39.96 -20.46
CA GLN A 338 24.90 -39.24 -20.85
C GLN A 338 25.34 -38.24 -19.76
N TRP A 339 24.41 -37.48 -19.16
CA TRP A 339 24.74 -36.61 -18.02
C TRP A 339 25.10 -37.38 -16.76
N ALA A 340 24.59 -38.61 -16.58
CA ALA A 340 24.88 -39.47 -15.43
C ALA A 340 26.25 -40.16 -15.54
N THR A 341 26.63 -40.67 -16.72
CA THR A 341 27.99 -41.17 -16.97
C THR A 341 29.02 -40.05 -16.87
N LEU A 342 28.70 -38.85 -17.39
CA LEU A 342 29.53 -37.66 -17.23
C LEU A 342 29.71 -37.26 -15.76
N TRP A 343 28.66 -37.32 -14.96
CA TRP A 343 28.72 -37.05 -13.51
C TRP A 343 29.66 -38.05 -12.80
N LEU A 344 29.62 -39.33 -13.17
CA LEU A 344 30.56 -40.34 -12.68
C LEU A 344 32.00 -40.06 -13.15
N ALA A 345 32.22 -39.83 -14.43
CA ALA A 345 33.54 -39.55 -15.01
C ALA A 345 34.20 -38.31 -14.37
N MET A 346 33.46 -37.21 -14.23
CA MET A 346 33.96 -36.01 -13.56
C MET A 346 34.24 -36.24 -12.06
N ARG A 347 33.47 -37.09 -11.37
CA ARG A 347 33.75 -37.47 -9.97
C ARG A 347 35.02 -38.30 -9.85
N ARG A 348 35.22 -39.30 -10.72
CA ARG A 348 36.47 -40.09 -10.81
C ARG A 348 37.67 -39.15 -11.06
N LYS A 349 37.67 -38.40 -12.17
CA LYS A 349 38.76 -37.46 -12.52
C LYS A 349 39.01 -36.39 -11.42
N LYS A 350 38.01 -35.96 -10.64
CA LYS A 350 38.21 -35.04 -9.49
C LYS A 350 38.79 -35.72 -8.25
N ARG A 351 38.46 -37.00 -7.99
CA ARG A 351 39.06 -37.80 -6.92
C ARG A 351 40.51 -38.15 -7.23
N ASP A 352 40.78 -38.50 -8.49
CA ASP A 352 42.06 -39.11 -8.90
C ASP A 352 43.15 -38.05 -9.20
N ARG A 353 42.78 -36.81 -9.57
CA ARG A 353 43.73 -35.70 -9.77
C ARG A 353 44.07 -34.99 -8.46
N ARG A 354 45.34 -35.05 -8.02
CA ARG A 354 45.86 -34.33 -6.83
C ARG A 354 45.68 -32.81 -6.90
N HIS A 355 45.82 -32.21 -8.08
CA HIS A 355 45.61 -30.77 -8.30
C HIS A 355 44.67 -30.54 -9.49
N PHE A 356 43.56 -29.82 -9.27
CA PHE A 356 42.60 -29.44 -10.30
C PHE A 356 42.63 -27.92 -10.50
N LYS A 357 43.47 -27.46 -11.44
CA LYS A 357 43.54 -26.04 -11.83
C LYS A 357 42.24 -25.66 -12.53
N ARG A 358 41.54 -24.65 -12.03
CA ARG A 358 40.39 -24.03 -12.71
C ARG A 358 40.90 -23.01 -13.73
N MET A 359 40.21 -22.88 -14.86
CA MET A 359 40.47 -21.80 -15.82
C MET A 359 40.27 -20.43 -15.15
N HIS A 360 41.09 -19.46 -15.55
CA HIS A 360 40.88 -18.07 -15.21
C HIS A 360 39.68 -17.51 -16.01
N PHE A 361 38.98 -16.53 -15.45
CA PHE A 361 37.89 -15.83 -16.12
C PHE A 361 38.12 -14.31 -15.95
N PRO A 362 38.22 -13.54 -17.05
CA PRO A 362 38.13 -13.97 -18.45
C PRO A 362 39.30 -14.89 -18.88
N PRO A 363 39.11 -15.76 -19.91
CA PRO A 363 40.18 -16.63 -20.43
C PRO A 363 41.18 -15.92 -21.35
N PHE A 364 40.73 -14.84 -22.01
CA PHE A 364 41.52 -13.93 -22.84
C PHE A 364 41.60 -12.56 -22.14
N ASP A 365 42.55 -11.71 -22.53
CA ASP A 365 42.63 -10.34 -22.00
C ASP A 365 41.59 -9.42 -22.68
N ASP A 366 41.18 -8.33 -22.00
CA ASP A 366 40.14 -7.42 -22.50
C ASP A 366 40.59 -6.61 -23.73
N GLU A 367 41.90 -6.45 -23.93
CA GLU A 367 42.53 -5.76 -25.08
C GLU A 367 42.94 -6.73 -26.22
N GLU A 368 42.79 -8.04 -26.04
CA GLU A 368 43.19 -9.04 -27.04
C GLU A 368 42.13 -9.15 -28.15
N PRO A 369 42.49 -9.06 -29.45
CA PRO A 369 41.54 -9.19 -30.54
C PRO A 369 40.98 -10.63 -30.62
N VAL A 370 39.72 -10.76 -31.03
CA VAL A 370 39.06 -12.08 -31.15
C VAL A 370 39.80 -12.96 -32.15
N VAL A 371 40.29 -14.11 -31.67
CA VAL A 371 41.06 -15.09 -32.43
C VAL A 371 40.28 -15.58 -33.67
N ASP A 372 40.88 -15.42 -34.86
CA ASP A 372 40.31 -15.93 -36.13
C ASP A 372 40.35 -17.47 -36.14
N TYR A 373 39.17 -18.08 -36.29
CA TYR A 373 39.01 -19.53 -36.39
C TYR A 373 39.79 -20.12 -37.59
N GLY A 374 39.82 -19.40 -38.71
CA GLY A 374 40.40 -19.88 -39.96
C GLY A 374 41.91 -20.09 -39.92
N ASN A 375 42.66 -19.29 -39.15
CA ASN A 375 44.12 -19.38 -39.10
C ASN A 375 44.65 -20.10 -37.85
N ASN A 376 43.84 -20.19 -36.77
CA ASN A 376 44.32 -20.62 -35.45
C ASN A 376 43.65 -21.89 -34.91
N LEU A 377 42.47 -22.28 -35.43
CA LEU A 377 41.66 -23.37 -34.86
C LEU A 377 41.26 -24.46 -35.86
N LEU A 378 41.26 -24.18 -37.17
CA LEU A 378 40.84 -25.16 -38.19
C LEU A 378 41.78 -26.37 -38.27
N ASP A 379 43.09 -26.15 -38.21
CA ASP A 379 44.11 -27.20 -38.35
C ASP A 379 44.49 -27.88 -37.02
N VAL A 380 43.93 -27.39 -35.90
CA VAL A 380 44.24 -27.91 -34.56
C VAL A 380 43.29 -29.04 -34.21
N LYS A 381 43.82 -30.26 -34.08
CA LYS A 381 43.01 -31.42 -33.65
C LYS A 381 42.40 -31.17 -32.26
N PRO A 382 41.08 -31.38 -32.07
CA PRO A 382 40.43 -31.14 -30.79
C PRO A 382 40.92 -32.13 -29.73
N LEU A 383 40.89 -31.70 -28.47
CA LEU A 383 41.17 -32.55 -27.32
C LEU A 383 40.10 -33.63 -27.15
N GLU A 384 40.47 -34.73 -26.50
CA GLU A 384 39.56 -35.83 -26.16
C GLU A 384 38.38 -35.34 -25.30
N ALA A 385 37.15 -35.74 -25.67
CA ALA A 385 35.95 -35.39 -24.93
C ALA A 385 35.81 -36.20 -23.63
N ILE A 386 34.92 -35.78 -22.73
CA ILE A 386 34.71 -36.49 -21.46
C ILE A 386 33.71 -37.62 -21.69
N GLN A 387 34.23 -38.78 -22.03
CA GLN A 387 33.49 -40.03 -22.14
C GLN A 387 33.84 -40.97 -20.97
N LEU A 388 32.93 -41.89 -20.66
CA LEU A 388 33.13 -42.97 -19.70
C LEU A 388 33.25 -44.26 -20.49
N GLU A 389 34.30 -45.04 -20.23
CA GLU A 389 34.45 -46.42 -20.70
C GLU A 389 33.18 -47.21 -20.31
N LEU A 390 32.49 -47.74 -21.32
CA LEU A 390 31.31 -48.59 -21.19
C LEU A 390 31.73 -50.07 -21.19
N ASP A 391 30.86 -50.93 -20.67
CA ASP A 391 31.13 -52.37 -20.57
C ASP A 391 30.71 -53.09 -21.87
N GLU A 392 31.62 -53.84 -22.48
CA GLU A 392 31.38 -54.52 -23.76
C GLU A 392 30.29 -55.61 -23.67
N GLU A 393 30.10 -56.22 -22.50
CA GLU A 393 29.04 -57.22 -22.27
C GLU A 393 27.75 -56.54 -21.77
N GLU A 394 27.82 -55.77 -20.69
CA GLU A 394 26.62 -55.20 -20.03
C GLU A 394 25.97 -54.01 -20.80
N ASP A 395 26.75 -53.22 -21.55
CA ASP A 395 26.26 -52.06 -22.32
C ASP A 395 26.20 -52.30 -23.84
N SER A 396 26.39 -53.55 -24.29
CA SER A 396 26.32 -53.98 -25.70
C SER A 396 25.13 -53.43 -26.49
N ALA A 397 23.96 -53.26 -25.86
CA ALA A 397 22.75 -52.70 -26.49
C ALA A 397 22.82 -51.20 -26.83
N ILE A 398 23.81 -50.46 -26.31
CA ILE A 398 23.94 -48.99 -26.46
C ILE A 398 25.34 -48.51 -26.88
N ILE A 399 26.37 -49.36 -26.74
CA ILE A 399 27.79 -48.98 -26.81
C ILE A 399 28.17 -48.21 -28.09
N ASP A 400 27.72 -48.68 -29.26
CA ASP A 400 28.09 -48.12 -30.58
C ASP A 400 27.61 -46.68 -30.82
N TRP A 401 26.50 -46.28 -30.19
CA TRP A 401 25.80 -45.03 -30.50
C TRP A 401 25.67 -44.06 -29.32
N PHE A 402 25.99 -44.49 -28.09
CA PHE A 402 25.67 -43.76 -26.86
C PHE A 402 26.24 -42.34 -26.78
N TYR A 403 27.43 -42.08 -27.33
CA TYR A 403 28.08 -40.75 -27.34
C TYR A 403 27.97 -40.00 -28.69
N GLY A 404 27.16 -40.50 -29.63
CA GLY A 404 26.90 -39.82 -30.91
C GLY A 404 26.21 -38.45 -30.77
N LEU A 405 26.33 -37.62 -31.82
CA LEU A 405 25.69 -36.29 -31.89
C LEU A 405 24.16 -36.37 -31.93
N GLU A 406 23.61 -37.21 -32.80
CA GLU A 406 22.20 -37.59 -32.85
C GLU A 406 22.09 -39.13 -32.82
N PRO A 407 22.08 -39.75 -31.62
CA PRO A 407 21.96 -41.18 -31.46
C PRO A 407 20.77 -41.81 -32.20
N LEU A 408 21.00 -42.91 -32.92
CA LEU A 408 19.98 -43.64 -33.70
C LEU A 408 19.40 -42.85 -34.89
N LEU A 409 20.12 -41.86 -35.45
CA LEU A 409 19.66 -41.09 -36.62
C LEU A 409 19.51 -41.95 -37.90
N ASP A 410 20.45 -42.87 -38.14
CA ASP A 410 20.44 -43.77 -39.31
C ASP A 410 19.49 -44.97 -39.13
N ASP A 411 19.13 -45.28 -37.88
CA ASP A 411 18.20 -46.36 -37.53
C ASP A 411 16.74 -45.89 -37.65
N ARG A 412 16.08 -46.37 -38.72
CA ARG A 412 14.68 -46.07 -39.02
C ARG A 412 13.67 -46.78 -38.11
N GLU A 413 14.09 -47.80 -37.35
CA GLU A 413 13.22 -48.47 -36.36
C GLU A 413 13.26 -47.74 -35.02
N GLY A 414 14.41 -47.15 -34.67
CA GLY A 414 14.63 -46.32 -33.49
C GLY A 414 14.08 -44.90 -33.59
N VAL A 415 14.27 -44.20 -34.72
CA VAL A 415 13.87 -42.78 -34.89
C VAL A 415 13.31 -42.51 -36.30
N ASN A 416 12.43 -41.51 -36.43
CA ASN A 416 11.77 -41.15 -37.70
C ASN A 416 12.66 -40.42 -38.75
N GLY A 417 13.98 -40.63 -38.73
CA GLY A 417 14.95 -40.00 -39.63
C GLY A 417 15.29 -38.53 -39.27
N PRO A 418 15.71 -37.70 -40.25
CA PRO A 418 16.21 -36.33 -40.03
C PRO A 418 15.32 -35.35 -39.22
N PRO A 419 13.98 -35.49 -39.16
CA PRO A 419 13.17 -34.72 -38.23
C PRO A 419 13.42 -35.02 -36.74
N TYR A 420 14.15 -36.10 -36.43
CA TYR A 420 14.63 -36.54 -35.12
C TYR A 420 13.57 -36.41 -34.00
N GLY A 421 12.47 -37.14 -34.16
CA GLY A 421 11.33 -37.11 -33.25
C GLY A 421 10.69 -38.50 -33.05
N PHE A 422 10.03 -38.66 -31.90
CA PHE A 422 9.36 -39.91 -31.48
C PHE A 422 10.30 -41.13 -31.44
N PRO A 423 11.25 -41.19 -30.48
CA PRO A 423 12.13 -42.35 -30.33
C PRO A 423 11.36 -43.57 -29.83
N ASN A 424 11.67 -44.73 -30.42
CA ASN A 424 11.21 -46.05 -30.02
C ASN A 424 12.43 -46.85 -29.51
N LEU A 425 12.46 -47.20 -28.23
CA LEU A 425 13.61 -47.87 -27.61
C LEU A 425 13.21 -49.24 -27.08
N GLY A 426 14.02 -50.25 -27.39
CA GLY A 426 13.84 -51.62 -26.91
C GLY A 426 14.05 -51.75 -25.40
N LEU A 427 13.49 -52.80 -24.79
CA LEU A 427 13.64 -53.06 -23.36
C LEU A 427 15.12 -53.19 -22.90
N PRO A 428 16.03 -53.87 -23.63
CA PRO A 428 17.44 -53.94 -23.25
C PRO A 428 18.12 -52.56 -23.26
N GLN A 429 17.87 -51.75 -24.29
CA GLN A 429 18.37 -50.38 -24.39
C GLN A 429 17.89 -49.53 -23.19
N MET A 430 16.58 -49.60 -22.88
CA MET A 430 16.00 -48.88 -21.75
C MET A 430 16.55 -49.37 -20.39
N ALA A 431 16.85 -50.66 -20.25
CA ALA A 431 17.46 -51.21 -19.04
C ALA A 431 18.89 -50.69 -18.82
N ALA A 432 19.73 -50.71 -19.85
CA ALA A 432 21.09 -50.17 -19.81
C ALA A 432 21.10 -48.66 -19.52
N LEU A 433 20.28 -47.87 -20.23
CA LEU A 433 20.12 -46.43 -20.00
C LEU A 433 19.63 -46.12 -18.57
N HIS A 434 18.73 -46.93 -18.02
CA HIS A 434 18.26 -46.78 -16.64
C HIS A 434 19.36 -47.14 -15.61
N ARG A 435 20.14 -48.19 -15.86
CA ARG A 435 21.31 -48.60 -15.05
C ARG A 435 22.33 -47.47 -14.94
N LEU A 436 22.76 -46.91 -16.08
CA LEU A 436 23.69 -45.78 -16.13
C LEU A 436 23.08 -44.49 -15.56
N GLY A 437 21.81 -44.23 -15.87
CA GLY A 437 21.04 -43.07 -15.40
C GLY A 437 20.79 -43.02 -13.89
N ARG A 438 20.94 -44.15 -13.18
CA ARG A 438 20.63 -44.33 -11.75
C ARG A 438 21.28 -43.30 -10.83
N THR A 439 22.45 -42.80 -11.18
CA THR A 439 23.20 -41.83 -10.33
C THR A 439 22.61 -40.42 -10.28
N LEU A 440 21.70 -40.09 -11.20
CA LEU A 440 20.94 -38.84 -11.23
C LEU A 440 19.42 -39.05 -10.99
N LEU A 441 19.00 -40.28 -10.69
CA LEU A 441 17.64 -40.58 -10.21
C LEU A 441 17.54 -40.33 -8.70
N SER A 442 16.29 -40.25 -8.19
CA SER A 442 15.95 -39.72 -6.87
C SER A 442 16.67 -40.34 -5.67
N ASP A 443 17.06 -41.61 -5.81
CA ASP A 443 17.34 -42.47 -4.65
C ASP A 443 18.80 -42.40 -4.18
N PHE A 444 19.70 -41.76 -4.95
CA PHE A 444 21.15 -41.70 -4.71
C PHE A 444 21.72 -40.27 -4.64
N ALA A 445 21.16 -39.43 -3.77
CA ALA A 445 21.61 -38.05 -3.55
C ALA A 445 22.93 -37.91 -2.74
N SER A 446 24.06 -38.40 -3.27
CA SER A 446 25.37 -38.21 -2.62
C SER A 446 25.89 -36.76 -2.79
N GLY A 447 25.86 -35.97 -1.72
CA GLY A 447 26.17 -34.53 -1.76
C GLY A 447 27.66 -34.18 -1.93
N VAL A 448 28.13 -34.00 -3.17
CA VAL A 448 29.48 -33.49 -3.49
C VAL A 448 29.40 -32.11 -4.14
N ARG A 449 30.16 -31.13 -3.63
CA ARG A 449 30.19 -29.75 -4.16
C ARG A 449 31.37 -29.52 -5.12
N GLY A 450 31.13 -28.74 -6.17
CA GLY A 450 32.14 -28.23 -7.10
C GLY A 450 32.58 -29.22 -8.19
N ILE A 451 31.63 -29.74 -8.96
CA ILE A 451 31.84 -30.56 -10.17
C ILE A 451 31.29 -29.76 -11.36
N GLY A 452 31.82 -29.97 -12.58
CA GLY A 452 31.50 -29.24 -13.80
C GLY A 452 30.10 -29.52 -14.40
N PHE A 453 29.08 -29.69 -13.56
CA PHE A 453 27.72 -30.01 -13.98
C PHE A 453 26.92 -28.74 -14.32
N TRP A 454 27.12 -28.21 -15.53
CA TRP A 454 26.60 -26.90 -15.95
C TRP A 454 25.20 -26.94 -16.59
N ALA A 455 24.64 -28.11 -16.88
CA ALA A 455 23.33 -28.26 -17.53
C ALA A 455 22.17 -27.50 -16.83
N PRO A 456 22.03 -27.50 -15.49
CA PRO A 456 20.98 -26.73 -14.82
C PRO A 456 21.17 -25.22 -15.01
N SER A 457 22.40 -24.72 -14.89
CA SER A 457 22.73 -23.31 -15.10
C SER A 457 22.50 -22.89 -16.55
N ARG A 458 22.86 -23.72 -17.55
CA ARG A 458 22.54 -23.50 -18.97
C ARG A 458 21.05 -23.24 -19.15
N ARG A 459 20.20 -24.11 -18.59
CA ARG A 459 18.74 -24.03 -18.73
C ARG A 459 18.14 -22.77 -18.08
N VAL A 460 18.71 -22.31 -16.96
CA VAL A 460 18.30 -21.03 -16.34
C VAL A 460 18.67 -19.86 -17.26
N TRP A 461 19.89 -19.84 -17.81
CA TRP A 461 20.34 -18.78 -18.71
C TRP A 461 19.61 -18.78 -20.06
N THR A 462 19.36 -19.92 -20.70
CA THR A 462 18.58 -19.97 -21.95
C THR A 462 17.13 -19.54 -21.72
N SER A 463 16.51 -19.90 -20.58
CA SER A 463 15.17 -19.45 -20.20
C SER A 463 15.11 -17.93 -19.94
N PHE A 464 16.17 -17.37 -19.34
CA PHE A 464 16.35 -15.93 -19.20
C PHE A 464 16.51 -15.26 -20.57
N CYS A 465 17.40 -15.77 -21.44
CA CYS A 465 17.63 -15.26 -22.79
C CYS A 465 16.35 -15.27 -23.63
N ARG A 466 15.56 -16.35 -23.60
CA ARG A 466 14.26 -16.46 -24.27
C ARG A 466 13.29 -15.36 -23.81
N SER A 467 13.28 -15.06 -22.51
CA SER A 467 12.39 -14.05 -21.92
C SER A 467 12.85 -12.61 -22.20
N ILE A 468 14.14 -12.33 -22.03
CA ILE A 468 14.71 -10.98 -22.18
C ILE A 468 14.79 -10.56 -23.66
N THR A 469 14.88 -11.51 -24.60
CA THR A 469 14.92 -11.24 -26.06
C THR A 469 13.73 -10.39 -26.53
N LEU A 470 12.52 -10.61 -26.03
CA LEU A 470 11.35 -9.79 -26.39
C LEU A 470 11.49 -8.34 -25.89
N LEU A 471 12.05 -8.16 -24.69
CA LEU A 471 12.25 -6.84 -24.09
C LEU A 471 13.38 -6.08 -24.80
N LEU A 472 14.51 -6.74 -25.05
CA LEU A 472 15.64 -6.21 -25.80
C LEU A 472 15.26 -5.88 -27.24
N LYS A 473 14.51 -6.74 -27.95
CA LYS A 473 14.01 -6.46 -29.30
C LYS A 473 13.20 -5.17 -29.35
N ARG A 474 12.37 -4.90 -28.32
CA ARG A 474 11.62 -3.64 -28.21
C ARG A 474 12.53 -2.45 -27.85
N TRP A 475 13.44 -2.62 -26.90
CA TRP A 475 14.34 -1.54 -26.46
C TRP A 475 15.35 -1.14 -27.52
N LEU A 476 16.00 -2.11 -28.18
CA LEU A 476 16.92 -1.90 -29.30
C LEU A 476 16.18 -1.31 -30.49
N ARG A 477 14.97 -1.79 -30.86
CA ARG A 477 14.16 -1.13 -31.89
C ARG A 477 13.86 0.32 -31.55
N ASN A 478 13.46 0.62 -30.32
CA ASN A 478 13.19 2.00 -29.88
C ASN A 478 14.46 2.86 -29.84
N LEU A 479 15.62 2.27 -29.50
CA LEU A 479 16.92 2.94 -29.48
C LEU A 479 17.38 3.27 -30.89
N LEU A 480 17.35 2.29 -31.81
CA LEU A 480 17.71 2.44 -33.21
C LEU A 480 16.79 3.46 -33.90
N ALA A 481 15.47 3.32 -33.77
CA ALA A 481 14.52 4.29 -34.33
C ALA A 481 14.74 5.71 -33.78
N ARG A 482 15.07 5.86 -32.48
CA ARG A 482 15.41 7.15 -31.87
C ARG A 482 16.76 7.71 -32.37
N GLN A 483 17.69 6.85 -32.78
CA GLN A 483 18.99 7.23 -33.32
C GLN A 483 18.88 7.62 -34.80
N SER A 484 18.05 6.92 -35.59
CA SER A 484 17.88 7.14 -37.03
C SER A 484 16.82 8.21 -37.36
N GLU A 485 15.67 8.20 -36.70
CA GLU A 485 14.58 9.19 -36.90
C GLU A 485 14.71 10.42 -35.99
N GLY A 486 15.70 10.42 -35.08
CA GLY A 486 15.81 11.39 -34.00
C GLY A 486 14.74 11.25 -32.91
N ARG A 487 14.78 12.16 -31.92
CA ARG A 487 13.71 12.25 -30.91
C ARG A 487 12.59 13.12 -31.45
N LYS A 488 11.42 12.52 -31.69
CA LYS A 488 10.18 13.28 -31.95
C LYS A 488 9.94 14.23 -30.78
N GLY A 489 9.68 15.51 -31.07
CA GLY A 489 9.54 16.58 -30.07
C GLY A 489 8.29 16.43 -29.17
N ARG A 490 7.88 17.52 -28.50
CA ARG A 490 6.70 17.54 -27.61
C ARG A 490 5.39 17.03 -28.25
N ALA A 491 5.33 16.93 -29.58
CA ALA A 491 4.18 16.44 -30.35
C ALA A 491 3.76 14.98 -30.06
N LYS A 492 4.58 14.14 -29.41
CA LYS A 492 4.20 12.74 -29.13
C LYS A 492 3.63 12.50 -27.72
N GLY A 493 2.56 13.24 -27.41
CA GLY A 493 1.63 12.96 -26.31
C GLY A 493 1.70 13.95 -25.13
N VAL A 494 0.53 14.30 -24.60
CA VAL A 494 0.39 15.07 -23.35
C VAL A 494 1.14 14.34 -22.24
N SER A 495 2.05 15.03 -21.55
CA SER A 495 2.80 14.42 -20.46
C SER A 495 1.85 14.03 -19.32
N THR A 496 1.75 12.74 -19.01
CA THR A 496 0.90 12.23 -17.92
C THR A 496 1.15 12.99 -16.62
N ILE A 497 0.07 13.39 -15.92
CA ILE A 497 0.16 14.11 -14.65
C ILE A 497 0.71 13.16 -13.57
N THR A 498 2.01 13.21 -13.35
CA THR A 498 2.68 12.46 -12.27
C THR A 498 2.57 13.22 -10.96
N LYS A 499 2.88 12.53 -9.85
CA LYS A 499 2.81 13.05 -8.47
C LYS A 499 3.47 14.42 -8.25
N GLN A 500 4.52 14.75 -9.00
CA GLN A 500 5.20 16.04 -8.92
C GLN A 500 4.34 17.20 -9.45
N ARG A 501 3.48 16.95 -10.44
CA ARG A 501 2.72 17.96 -11.19
C ARG A 501 1.25 18.09 -10.77
N VAL A 502 0.77 17.29 -9.82
CA VAL A 502 -0.64 17.29 -9.39
C VAL A 502 -1.09 18.67 -8.91
N GLU A 503 -0.33 19.31 -8.01
CA GLU A 503 -0.70 20.63 -7.47
C GLU A 503 -0.66 21.73 -8.55
N SER A 504 0.29 21.66 -9.49
CA SER A 504 0.40 22.60 -10.62
C SER A 504 -0.63 22.38 -11.72
N SER A 505 -1.08 21.14 -11.94
CA SER A 505 -2.15 20.83 -12.90
C SER A 505 -3.48 21.33 -12.38
N PHE A 506 -3.79 21.04 -11.10
CA PHE A 506 -4.97 21.57 -10.42
C PHE A 506 -5.02 23.11 -10.46
N ASP A 507 -3.91 23.79 -10.21
CA ASP A 507 -3.81 25.25 -10.30
C ASP A 507 -3.89 25.82 -11.74
N LEU A 508 -3.74 24.98 -12.76
CA LEU A 508 -3.90 25.34 -14.17
C LEU A 508 -5.35 25.10 -14.63
N GLU A 509 -5.90 23.93 -14.32
CA GLU A 509 -7.30 23.55 -14.54
C GLU A 509 -8.27 24.54 -13.86
N LEU A 510 -8.01 24.89 -12.59
CA LEU A 510 -8.78 25.88 -11.84
C LEU A 510 -8.73 27.29 -12.48
N ARG A 511 -7.59 27.68 -13.06
CA ARG A 511 -7.48 28.98 -13.75
C ARG A 511 -8.20 28.96 -15.10
N ALA A 512 -8.20 27.82 -15.79
CA ALA A 512 -8.94 27.65 -17.03
C ALA A 512 -10.46 27.71 -16.76
N SER A 513 -10.98 26.99 -15.75
CA SER A 513 -12.41 27.03 -15.44
C SER A 513 -12.87 28.43 -15.01
N VAL A 514 -12.09 29.12 -14.15
CA VAL A 514 -12.35 30.52 -13.80
C VAL A 514 -12.34 31.43 -15.03
N LEU A 515 -11.43 31.20 -15.99
CA LEU A 515 -11.37 31.99 -17.22
C LEU A 515 -12.61 31.79 -18.09
N HIS A 516 -13.11 30.56 -18.23
CA HIS A 516 -14.36 30.26 -18.94
C HIS A 516 -15.55 30.97 -18.26
N ASP A 517 -15.77 30.76 -16.97
CA ASP A 517 -16.89 31.39 -16.24
C ASP A 517 -16.86 32.93 -16.31
N ILE A 518 -15.68 33.58 -16.31
CA ILE A 518 -15.59 35.04 -16.47
C ILE A 518 -15.92 35.47 -17.91
N LEU A 519 -15.48 34.72 -18.93
CA LEU A 519 -15.78 35.04 -20.32
C LEU A 519 -17.27 34.96 -20.63
N ASP A 520 -17.98 34.01 -20.01
CA ASP A 520 -19.43 33.82 -20.16
C ASP A 520 -20.22 34.92 -19.41
N MET A 521 -19.71 35.41 -18.27
CA MET A 521 -20.34 36.48 -17.50
C MET A 521 -20.05 37.91 -17.99
N MET A 522 -19.02 38.13 -18.84
CA MET A 522 -18.64 39.48 -19.26
C MET A 522 -19.20 39.87 -20.63
N PRO A 523 -19.83 41.07 -20.75
CA PRO A 523 -20.30 41.57 -22.04
C PRO A 523 -19.13 41.80 -23.02
N GLU A 524 -19.45 41.67 -24.30
CA GLU A 524 -18.51 41.51 -25.42
C GLU A 524 -17.34 42.52 -25.43
N GLY A 525 -17.61 43.79 -25.11
CA GLY A 525 -16.63 44.88 -25.19
C GLY A 525 -15.58 44.96 -24.08
N LEU A 526 -15.61 44.12 -23.03
CA LEU A 526 -14.74 44.25 -21.85
C LEU A 526 -13.72 43.12 -21.64
N LYS A 527 -13.64 42.18 -22.59
CA LYS A 527 -13.09 40.83 -22.37
C LYS A 527 -11.59 40.75 -22.01
N ALA A 528 -10.68 41.37 -22.76
CA ALA A 528 -9.23 41.07 -22.61
C ALA A 528 -8.55 41.65 -21.34
N ASN A 529 -8.70 42.94 -21.06
CA ASN A 529 -7.83 43.64 -20.09
C ASN A 529 -8.14 43.32 -18.61
N LYS A 530 -9.40 43.04 -18.28
CA LYS A 530 -9.84 42.84 -16.88
C LYS A 530 -9.56 41.42 -16.35
N LEU A 531 -9.42 40.42 -17.22
CA LEU A 531 -9.18 39.02 -16.84
C LEU A 531 -7.94 38.83 -15.95
N ARG A 532 -6.82 39.47 -16.32
CA ARG A 532 -5.56 39.38 -15.54
C ARG A 532 -5.73 39.92 -14.12
N VAL A 533 -6.51 40.98 -13.96
CA VAL A 533 -6.80 41.62 -12.66
C VAL A 533 -7.70 40.72 -11.81
N ILE A 534 -8.73 40.10 -12.39
CA ILE A 534 -9.60 39.16 -11.67
C ILE A 534 -8.81 37.91 -11.20
N LEU A 535 -7.90 37.39 -12.03
CA LEU A 535 -7.01 36.28 -11.64
C LEU A 535 -5.99 36.68 -10.55
N GLN A 536 -5.57 37.95 -10.49
CA GLN A 536 -4.80 38.49 -9.36
C GLN A 536 -5.66 38.55 -8.10
N HIS A 537 -6.89 39.05 -8.16
CA HIS A 537 -7.82 39.05 -7.03
C HIS A 537 -8.11 37.64 -6.51
N LEU A 538 -8.33 36.64 -7.38
CA LEU A 538 -8.47 35.24 -6.96
C LEU A 538 -7.21 34.72 -6.25
N SER A 539 -6.03 35.09 -6.74
CA SER A 539 -4.76 34.72 -6.10
C SER A 539 -4.57 35.39 -4.74
N THR A 540 -5.03 36.63 -4.59
CA THR A 540 -5.03 37.38 -3.32
C THR A 540 -6.08 36.84 -2.34
N ALA A 541 -7.30 36.57 -2.78
CA ALA A 541 -8.35 35.94 -1.98
C ALA A 541 -7.90 34.57 -1.43
N TRP A 542 -7.17 33.77 -2.23
CA TRP A 542 -6.55 32.53 -1.76
C TRP A 542 -5.41 32.75 -0.74
N ARG A 543 -4.68 33.88 -0.80
CA ARG A 543 -3.71 34.23 0.25
C ARG A 543 -4.42 34.63 1.53
N CYS A 544 -5.38 35.57 1.46
CA CYS A 544 -6.21 36.00 2.58
C CYS A 544 -6.91 34.82 3.26
N TYR A 545 -7.47 33.90 2.47
CA TYR A 545 -8.03 32.65 3.01
C TYR A 545 -6.99 31.87 3.83
N LYS A 546 -5.74 31.72 3.39
CA LYS A 546 -4.72 30.98 4.15
C LYS A 546 -4.26 31.70 5.42
N SER A 547 -4.13 33.03 5.39
CA SER A 547 -3.80 33.86 6.57
C SER A 547 -4.99 34.09 7.51
N ASN A 548 -6.19 33.65 7.11
CA ASN A 548 -7.46 33.92 7.77
C ASN A 548 -7.77 35.42 7.93
N THR A 549 -7.25 36.26 7.03
CA THR A 549 -7.59 37.67 6.98
C THR A 549 -8.87 37.87 6.15
N PRO A 550 -9.81 38.72 6.59
CA PRO A 550 -11.05 38.95 5.85
C PRO A 550 -10.74 39.56 4.49
N TRP A 551 -11.21 38.92 3.42
CA TRP A 551 -11.07 39.43 2.07
C TRP A 551 -12.34 40.16 1.65
N LYS A 552 -12.26 41.49 1.58
CA LYS A 552 -13.30 42.36 1.03
C LYS A 552 -12.62 43.43 0.17
N VAL A 553 -13.09 43.62 -1.06
CA VAL A 553 -12.56 44.63 -1.99
C VAL A 553 -13.63 45.70 -2.22
N PRO A 554 -13.41 46.97 -1.82
CA PRO A 554 -14.33 48.05 -2.11
C PRO A 554 -14.58 48.20 -3.62
N GLY A 555 -15.85 48.40 -4.02
CA GLY A 555 -16.22 48.64 -5.42
C GLY A 555 -16.16 47.42 -6.36
N MET A 556 -15.94 46.20 -5.87
CA MET A 556 -15.98 44.99 -6.70
C MET A 556 -17.44 44.59 -7.04
N PRO A 557 -17.76 44.22 -8.30
CA PRO A 557 -19.06 43.65 -8.64
C PRO A 557 -19.35 42.36 -7.89
N THR A 558 -20.53 42.25 -7.27
CA THR A 558 -20.94 41.12 -6.43
C THR A 558 -20.91 39.77 -7.16
N ALA A 559 -21.22 39.74 -8.46
CA ALA A 559 -21.10 38.54 -9.29
C ALA A 559 -19.64 38.01 -9.36
N VAL A 560 -18.67 38.91 -9.54
CA VAL A 560 -17.24 38.56 -9.58
C VAL A 560 -16.73 38.18 -8.19
N GLU A 561 -17.19 38.87 -7.14
CA GLU A 561 -16.87 38.52 -5.75
C GLU A 561 -17.36 37.10 -5.41
N ASN A 562 -18.62 36.79 -5.71
CA ASN A 562 -19.22 35.47 -5.49
C ASN A 562 -18.53 34.36 -6.31
N LEU A 563 -18.13 34.64 -7.55
CA LEU A 563 -17.34 33.71 -8.36
C LEU A 563 -16.00 33.37 -7.69
N ILE A 564 -15.25 34.40 -7.26
CA ILE A 564 -13.97 34.22 -6.57
C ILE A 564 -14.17 33.42 -5.28
N LEU A 565 -15.18 33.74 -4.48
CA LEU A 565 -15.48 33.02 -3.23
C LEU A 565 -15.84 31.55 -3.48
N ARG A 566 -16.64 31.24 -4.52
CA ARG A 566 -16.94 29.85 -4.95
C ARG A 566 -15.66 29.07 -5.26
N TYR A 567 -14.76 29.63 -6.06
CA TYR A 567 -13.52 28.95 -6.45
C TYR A 567 -12.48 28.87 -5.33
N VAL A 568 -12.40 29.89 -4.45
CA VAL A 568 -11.57 29.85 -3.24
C VAL A 568 -12.06 28.76 -2.28
N LYS A 569 -13.38 28.58 -2.13
CA LYS A 569 -13.98 27.48 -1.36
C LYS A 569 -13.66 26.11 -1.96
N LEU A 570 -13.87 25.93 -3.27
CA LEU A 570 -13.52 24.68 -3.97
C LEU A 570 -12.03 24.31 -3.79
N LYS A 571 -11.14 25.31 -3.89
CA LYS A 571 -9.70 25.13 -3.64
C LYS A 571 -9.40 24.82 -2.17
N ALA A 572 -10.13 25.40 -1.23
CA ALA A 572 -10.01 25.12 0.19
C ALA A 572 -10.42 23.68 0.53
N ASP A 573 -11.55 23.21 0.01
CA ASP A 573 -12.05 21.85 0.24
C ASP A 573 -11.07 20.78 -0.29
N TRP A 574 -10.51 21.01 -1.49
CA TRP A 574 -9.43 20.19 -2.03
C TRP A 574 -8.18 20.24 -1.14
N TRP A 575 -7.75 21.43 -0.71
CA TRP A 575 -6.53 21.61 0.09
C TRP A 575 -6.64 20.94 1.47
N THR A 576 -7.81 21.04 2.10
CA THR A 576 -8.13 20.44 3.42
C THR A 576 -8.25 18.92 3.31
N SER A 577 -9.01 18.40 2.34
CA SER A 577 -9.15 16.94 2.13
C SER A 577 -7.81 16.26 1.81
N VAL A 578 -6.96 16.88 0.98
CA VAL A 578 -5.58 16.41 0.72
C VAL A 578 -4.72 16.44 1.99
N THR A 579 -4.96 17.37 2.92
CA THR A 579 -4.26 17.44 4.20
C THR A 579 -4.67 16.30 5.13
N HIS A 580 -5.96 16.05 5.32
CA HIS A 580 -6.42 14.90 6.12
C HIS A 580 -5.96 13.56 5.54
N TYR A 581 -6.04 13.39 4.21
CA TYR A 581 -5.57 12.19 3.52
C TYR A 581 -4.06 11.94 3.75
N ASN A 582 -3.23 12.97 3.64
CA ASN A 582 -1.79 12.84 3.89
C ASN A 582 -1.48 12.65 5.38
N ARG A 583 -2.21 13.31 6.31
CA ARG A 583 -2.05 13.08 7.75
C ARG A 583 -2.34 11.63 8.12
N GLU A 584 -3.44 11.07 7.64
CA GLU A 584 -3.79 9.67 7.94
C GLU A 584 -2.78 8.68 7.35
N ARG A 585 -2.20 8.99 6.18
CA ARG A 585 -1.09 8.19 5.61
C ARG A 585 0.19 8.28 6.44
N ILE A 586 0.53 9.45 6.96
CA ILE A 586 1.67 9.65 7.87
C ILE A 586 1.44 8.86 9.17
N ARG A 587 0.25 9.00 9.78
CA ARG A 587 -0.14 8.31 11.02
C ARG A 587 -0.09 6.78 10.90
N ARG A 588 -0.46 6.23 9.74
CA ARG A 588 -0.35 4.79 9.41
C ARG A 588 1.06 4.30 9.09
N GLY A 589 2.06 5.20 9.01
CA GLY A 589 3.41 4.84 8.59
C GLY A 589 3.52 4.42 7.12
N ALA A 590 2.64 4.92 6.24
CA ALA A 590 2.70 4.63 4.81
C ALA A 590 3.90 5.35 4.13
N THR A 591 4.23 4.95 2.90
CA THR A 591 5.32 5.58 2.14
C THR A 591 4.99 7.03 1.76
N VAL A 592 5.66 7.98 2.41
CA VAL A 592 5.49 9.42 2.26
C VAL A 592 6.86 10.09 2.09
N HIS A 593 6.97 11.09 1.21
CA HIS A 593 8.23 11.84 1.05
C HIS A 593 8.34 12.92 2.12
N LYS A 594 9.57 13.21 2.56
CA LYS A 594 9.91 14.30 3.51
C LYS A 594 9.26 15.65 3.18
N THR A 595 9.16 15.98 1.89
CA THR A 595 8.50 17.22 1.40
C THR A 595 6.99 17.23 1.64
N VAL A 596 6.32 16.08 1.52
CA VAL A 596 4.88 15.94 1.80
C VAL A 596 4.63 16.07 3.31
N SER A 597 5.45 15.45 4.16
CA SER A 597 5.33 15.60 5.62
C SER A 597 5.52 17.05 6.06
N LYS A 598 6.56 17.75 5.55
CA LYS A 598 6.77 19.18 5.84
C LYS A 598 5.62 20.07 5.34
N LYS A 599 5.11 19.83 4.11
CA LYS A 599 3.92 20.53 3.61
C LYS A 599 2.71 20.27 4.52
N ASN A 600 2.46 19.02 4.88
CA ASN A 600 1.33 18.61 5.70
C ASN A 600 1.35 19.28 7.09
N LEU A 601 2.52 19.35 7.73
CA LEU A 601 2.71 20.07 8.99
C LEU A 601 2.26 21.53 8.86
N GLY A 602 2.81 22.27 7.88
CA GLY A 602 2.44 23.68 7.67
C GLY A 602 0.96 23.89 7.32
N ARG A 603 0.32 22.94 6.63
CA ARG A 603 -1.14 23.01 6.37
C ARG A 603 -1.96 22.79 7.64
N LEU A 604 -1.58 21.82 8.48
CA LEU A 604 -2.24 21.57 9.76
C LEU A 604 -2.06 22.73 10.75
N THR A 605 -0.90 23.40 10.76
CA THR A 605 -0.69 24.62 11.56
C THR A 605 -1.66 25.73 11.15
N CYS A 606 -1.82 26.02 9.85
CA CYS A 606 -2.80 27.00 9.39
C CYS A 606 -4.26 26.59 9.72
N LEU A 607 -4.62 25.31 9.58
CA LEU A 607 -5.96 24.82 9.95
C LEU A 607 -6.24 24.96 11.45
N TYR A 608 -5.25 24.64 12.30
CA TYR A 608 -5.34 24.81 13.74
C TYR A 608 -5.56 26.28 14.10
N LEU A 609 -4.72 27.18 13.58
CA LEU A 609 -4.79 28.61 13.90
C LEU A 609 -6.08 29.30 13.42
N LYS A 610 -6.68 28.81 12.32
CA LYS A 610 -8.02 29.24 11.89
C LYS A 610 -9.09 28.87 12.91
N ALA A 611 -9.12 27.61 13.31
CA ALA A 611 -10.08 27.12 14.29
C ALA A 611 -9.88 27.79 15.66
N GLU A 612 -8.62 28.10 16.01
CA GLU A 612 -8.26 28.81 17.22
C GLU A 612 -8.71 30.29 17.18
N GLN A 613 -8.44 31.02 16.09
CA GLN A 613 -8.96 32.37 15.87
C GLN A 613 -10.48 32.42 15.97
N GLU A 614 -11.18 31.46 15.35
CA GLU A 614 -12.64 31.38 15.43
C GLU A 614 -13.12 31.07 16.85
N ARG A 615 -12.45 30.17 17.58
CA ARG A 615 -12.72 29.86 18.99
C ARG A 615 -12.58 31.09 19.91
N GLN A 616 -11.54 31.90 19.71
CA GLN A 616 -11.31 33.14 20.49
C GLN A 616 -12.38 34.20 20.16
N ASN A 617 -12.72 34.35 18.87
CA ASN A 617 -13.79 35.26 18.44
C ASN A 617 -15.18 34.82 18.95
N SER A 618 -15.48 33.52 18.96
CA SER A 618 -16.71 32.98 19.58
C SER A 618 -16.77 33.30 21.06
N TYR A 619 -15.67 33.14 21.81
CA TYR A 619 -15.65 33.49 23.24
C TYR A 619 -15.94 34.98 23.48
N LEU A 620 -15.38 35.88 22.67
CA LEU A 620 -15.65 37.31 22.77
C LEU A 620 -17.08 37.70 22.35
N LYS A 621 -17.72 36.90 21.48
CA LYS A 621 -19.08 37.14 20.98
C LYS A 621 -20.15 36.56 21.91
N ASP A 622 -19.95 35.34 22.37
CA ASP A 622 -20.90 34.57 23.18
C ASP A 622 -20.76 34.92 24.68
N GLY A 623 -19.62 35.47 25.08
CA GLY A 623 -19.27 35.81 26.46
C GLY A 623 -18.66 34.63 27.24
N PRO A 624 -18.39 34.81 28.54
CA PRO A 624 -17.81 33.76 29.38
C PRO A 624 -18.71 32.52 29.44
N TYR A 625 -18.20 31.37 28.97
CA TYR A 625 -18.93 30.09 29.02
C TYR A 625 -19.21 29.58 30.44
N ILE A 626 -18.62 30.20 31.46
CA ILE A 626 -18.88 29.87 32.87
C ILE A 626 -19.93 30.82 33.47
N THR A 627 -20.99 30.23 34.01
CA THR A 627 -22.00 30.99 34.75
C THR A 627 -21.42 31.58 36.03
N SER A 628 -21.89 32.77 36.41
CA SER A 628 -21.48 33.47 37.63
C SER A 628 -21.66 32.61 38.88
N GLU A 629 -22.78 31.90 39.00
CA GLU A 629 -23.08 30.98 40.11
C GLU A 629 -22.04 29.86 40.22
N ALA A 630 -21.71 29.18 39.12
CA ALA A 630 -20.70 28.13 39.10
C ALA A 630 -19.31 28.70 39.44
N ALA A 631 -18.94 29.87 38.91
CA ALA A 631 -17.69 30.54 39.24
C ALA A 631 -17.58 30.87 40.74
N VAL A 632 -18.68 31.35 41.35
CA VAL A 632 -18.75 31.61 42.80
C VAL A 632 -18.61 30.32 43.59
N ALA A 633 -19.35 29.26 43.24
CA ALA A 633 -19.28 27.96 43.92
C ALA A 633 -17.88 27.31 43.87
N ILE A 634 -17.18 27.43 42.73
CA ILE A 634 -15.79 26.96 42.59
C ILE A 634 -14.85 27.80 43.45
N TYR A 635 -15.02 29.13 43.46
CA TYR A 635 -14.20 30.04 44.24
C TYR A 635 -14.39 29.82 45.75
N THR A 636 -15.63 29.72 46.25
CA THR A 636 -15.90 29.44 47.67
C THR A 636 -15.41 28.06 48.09
N SER A 637 -15.58 27.03 47.25
CA SER A 637 -15.01 25.69 47.51
C SER A 637 -13.48 25.73 47.63
N THR A 638 -12.83 26.54 46.79
CA THR A 638 -11.36 26.72 46.84
C THR A 638 -10.93 27.50 48.09
N VAL A 639 -11.69 28.52 48.50
CA VAL A 639 -11.46 29.26 49.75
C VAL A 639 -11.57 28.33 50.95
N HIS A 640 -12.67 27.59 51.11
CA HIS A 640 -12.85 26.65 52.22
C HIS A 640 -11.81 25.54 52.25
N TRP A 641 -11.35 25.08 51.08
CA TRP A 641 -10.21 24.16 51.00
C TRP A 641 -8.94 24.79 51.61
N LEU A 642 -8.54 25.98 51.15
CA LEU A 642 -7.32 26.65 51.62
C LEU A 642 -7.41 27.05 53.11
N GLU A 643 -8.58 27.46 53.59
CA GLU A 643 -8.88 27.70 55.01
C GLU A 643 -8.72 26.43 55.84
N SER A 644 -9.31 25.30 55.39
CA SER A 644 -9.18 24.00 56.07
C SER A 644 -7.72 23.51 56.15
N ARG A 645 -6.88 23.89 55.17
CA ARG A 645 -5.44 23.61 55.14
C ARG A 645 -4.60 24.64 55.91
N ARG A 646 -5.19 25.72 56.44
CA ARG A 646 -4.51 26.87 57.05
C ARG A 646 -3.42 27.46 56.13
N PHE A 647 -3.68 27.47 54.82
CA PHE A 647 -2.69 27.85 53.82
C PHE A 647 -2.34 29.34 53.91
N GLN A 648 -1.04 29.66 53.93
CA GLN A 648 -0.56 31.04 53.88
C GLN A 648 -0.22 31.44 52.43
N PRO A 649 -0.80 32.51 51.87
CA PRO A 649 -0.49 32.96 50.50
C PRO A 649 1.00 33.23 50.27
N ILE A 650 1.50 32.81 49.10
CA ILE A 650 2.89 32.99 48.66
C ILE A 650 3.18 34.49 48.47
N PRO A 651 4.14 35.07 49.22
CA PRO A 651 4.48 36.48 49.10
C PRO A 651 5.20 36.78 47.79
N PHE A 652 5.33 38.07 47.48
CA PHE A 652 6.27 38.51 46.45
C PHE A 652 7.73 38.24 46.90
N PRO A 653 8.67 37.86 46.03
CA PRO A 653 10.08 37.69 46.38
C PRO A 653 10.66 38.97 47.01
N SER A 654 11.01 38.91 48.29
CA SER A 654 11.59 40.08 48.99
C SER A 654 12.93 40.48 48.37
N LEU A 655 13.34 41.74 48.54
CA LEU A 655 14.57 42.25 47.92
C LEU A 655 15.81 41.40 48.28
N ASN A 656 15.90 40.99 49.54
CA ASN A 656 17.01 40.23 50.12
C ASN A 656 16.61 38.78 50.45
N PHE A 657 15.95 38.07 49.53
CA PHE A 657 15.51 36.69 49.79
C PHE A 657 16.69 35.71 49.70
N LYS A 658 16.90 34.93 50.77
CA LYS A 658 18.12 34.14 51.03
C LYS A 658 18.51 33.12 49.94
N HIS A 659 17.59 32.72 49.08
CA HIS A 659 17.81 31.69 48.07
C HIS A 659 17.67 32.20 46.62
N ASP A 660 17.51 33.51 46.40
CA ASP A 660 17.28 34.10 45.06
C ASP A 660 18.34 33.66 44.05
N THR A 661 19.62 33.72 44.43
CA THR A 661 20.74 33.35 43.55
C THR A 661 20.73 31.86 43.19
N LYS A 662 20.35 30.98 44.12
CA LYS A 662 20.22 29.53 43.87
C LYS A 662 19.06 29.24 42.92
N ILE A 663 17.91 29.89 43.12
CA ILE A 663 16.73 29.78 42.25
C ILE A 663 17.07 30.28 40.83
N LEU A 664 17.80 31.39 40.71
CA LEU A 664 18.26 31.91 39.42
C LEU A 664 19.21 30.92 38.72
N VAL A 665 20.21 30.37 39.41
CA VAL A 665 21.13 29.37 38.82
C VAL A 665 20.37 28.17 38.26
N LEU A 666 19.45 27.58 39.03
CA LEU A 666 18.62 26.46 38.57
C LEU A 666 17.75 26.82 37.34
N ALA A 667 17.20 28.05 37.30
CA ALA A 667 16.45 28.55 36.16
C ALA A 667 17.34 28.71 34.90
N LEU A 668 18.54 29.27 35.05
CA LEU A 668 19.49 29.49 33.95
C LEU A 668 20.05 28.17 33.41
N GLU A 669 20.32 27.18 34.27
CA GLU A 669 20.76 25.84 33.86
C GLU A 669 19.69 25.13 33.02
N LYS A 670 18.44 25.11 33.50
CA LYS A 670 17.27 24.57 32.78
C LYS A 670 17.10 25.17 31.37
N LEU A 671 17.40 26.47 31.21
CA LEU A 671 17.37 27.14 29.90
C LEU A 671 18.58 26.77 29.02
N LYS A 672 19.78 26.73 29.60
CA LYS A 672 21.05 26.41 28.92
C LYS A 672 21.08 25.01 28.34
N GLU A 673 20.54 24.01 29.05
CA GLU A 673 20.45 22.62 28.60
C GLU A 673 19.75 22.48 27.23
N SER A 674 18.71 23.28 26.99
CA SER A 674 17.91 23.24 25.75
C SER A 674 18.69 23.56 24.47
N TYR A 675 19.90 24.11 24.59
CA TYR A 675 20.78 24.49 23.48
C TYR A 675 22.03 23.62 23.34
N SER A 676 22.39 22.82 24.35
CA SER A 676 23.61 21.98 24.35
C SER A 676 23.72 21.04 23.13
N VAL A 677 22.58 20.57 22.60
CA VAL A 677 22.51 19.62 21.48
C VAL A 677 22.57 20.28 20.09
N LYS A 678 22.37 21.61 19.99
CA LYS A 678 22.16 22.29 18.70
C LYS A 678 23.48 22.82 18.11
N GLY A 679 23.99 22.15 17.08
CA GLY A 679 25.19 22.58 16.34
C GLY A 679 25.05 23.85 15.47
N ARG A 680 23.83 24.39 15.29
CA ARG A 680 23.59 25.70 14.64
C ARG A 680 22.52 26.46 15.42
N LEU A 681 22.82 27.72 15.73
CA LEU A 681 21.99 28.60 16.57
C LEU A 681 21.51 29.81 15.77
N ASN A 682 20.21 30.10 15.89
CA ASN A 682 19.57 31.30 15.34
C ASN A 682 19.96 32.56 16.14
N GLN A 683 19.72 33.74 15.60
CA GLN A 683 20.05 35.02 16.25
C GLN A 683 19.41 35.14 17.64
N SER A 684 18.10 34.91 17.77
CA SER A 684 17.38 34.93 19.05
C SER A 684 17.94 33.93 20.09
N GLN A 685 18.48 32.80 19.63
CA GLN A 685 19.08 31.78 20.49
C GLN A 685 20.49 32.19 20.96
N ARG A 686 21.22 32.97 20.16
CA ARG A 686 22.50 33.59 20.56
C ARG A 686 22.27 34.70 21.57
N GLU A 687 21.23 35.51 21.36
CA GLU A 687 20.79 36.55 22.32
C GLU A 687 20.35 35.92 23.64
N GLU A 688 19.60 34.82 23.62
CA GLU A 688 19.26 34.07 24.84
C GLU A 688 20.52 33.56 25.57
N LEU A 689 21.47 32.94 24.86
CA LEU A 689 22.72 32.49 25.47
C LEU A 689 23.61 33.64 25.98
N ALA A 690 23.57 34.82 25.35
CA ALA A 690 24.28 36.00 25.81
C ALA A 690 23.66 36.55 27.12
N LEU A 691 22.33 36.65 27.18
CA LEU A 691 21.61 37.06 28.39
C LEU A 691 21.78 36.05 29.54
N ILE A 692 21.80 34.75 29.25
CA ILE A 692 22.08 33.70 30.24
C ILE A 692 23.50 33.85 30.80
N LYS A 693 24.51 34.14 29.97
CA LYS A 693 25.88 34.40 30.43
C LYS A 693 25.94 35.64 31.32
N GLN A 694 25.40 36.78 30.85
CA GLN A 694 25.32 38.01 31.64
C GLN A 694 24.61 37.79 32.99
N ALA A 695 23.61 36.91 33.04
CA ALA A 695 22.91 36.56 34.27
C ALA A 695 23.71 35.68 35.24
N PHE A 696 24.65 34.87 34.74
CA PHE A 696 25.65 34.18 35.58
C PHE A 696 26.73 35.13 36.08
N ASP A 697 27.20 36.04 35.23
CA ASP A 697 28.25 37.00 35.57
C ASP A 697 27.76 38.05 36.60
N ASN A 698 26.57 38.63 36.37
CA ASN A 698 25.94 39.66 37.20
C ASN A 698 24.52 39.23 37.68
N PRO A 699 24.42 38.31 38.67
CA PRO A 699 23.13 37.77 39.12
C PRO A 699 22.26 38.81 39.83
N HIS A 700 22.85 39.73 40.62
CA HIS A 700 22.09 40.71 41.40
C HIS A 700 21.37 41.75 40.52
N GLU A 701 22.03 42.24 39.47
CA GLU A 701 21.42 43.15 38.48
C GLU A 701 20.25 42.43 37.76
N THR A 702 20.47 41.18 37.37
CA THR A 702 19.47 40.36 36.70
C THR A 702 18.26 40.09 37.61
N LEU A 703 18.47 39.78 38.89
CA LEU A 703 17.40 39.63 39.88
C LEU A 703 16.59 40.92 40.07
N ALA A 704 17.26 42.07 40.14
CA ALA A 704 16.58 43.36 40.22
C ALA A 704 15.72 43.62 38.97
N ARG A 705 16.23 43.29 37.78
CA ARG A 705 15.50 43.37 36.51
C ARG A 705 14.28 42.43 36.47
N ILE A 706 14.44 41.17 36.87
CA ILE A 706 13.36 40.16 36.99
C ILE A 706 12.26 40.69 37.92
N LYS A 707 12.60 41.10 39.15
CA LYS A 707 11.62 41.61 40.13
C LYS A 707 10.91 42.87 39.62
N ARG A 708 11.63 43.78 38.95
CA ARG A 708 11.04 44.97 38.31
C ARG A 708 10.03 44.59 37.22
N LEU A 709 10.37 43.65 36.33
CA LEU A 709 9.46 43.16 35.28
C LEU A 709 8.20 42.52 35.88
N MET A 710 8.33 41.71 36.92
CA MET A 710 7.18 41.09 37.61
C MET A 710 6.24 42.16 38.23
N LEU A 711 6.78 43.27 38.73
CA LEU A 711 6.00 44.38 39.26
C LEU A 711 5.35 45.25 38.17
N THR A 712 6.07 45.63 37.12
CA THR A 712 5.59 46.64 36.16
C THR A 712 5.01 46.07 34.86
N GLN A 713 5.48 44.91 34.40
CA GLN A 713 5.10 44.38 33.09
C GLN A 713 3.68 43.77 33.14
N ARG A 714 2.77 44.32 32.33
CA ARG A 714 1.39 43.83 32.14
C ARG A 714 1.00 43.64 30.67
N ALA A 715 1.91 43.97 29.75
CA ALA A 715 1.85 43.63 28.34
C ALA A 715 3.16 42.90 27.99
N ALA A 716 3.05 41.70 27.43
CA ALA A 716 4.18 40.91 26.95
C ALA A 716 4.23 40.96 25.42
N LYS A 717 5.41 40.66 24.85
CA LYS A 717 5.59 40.70 23.39
C LYS A 717 4.86 39.53 22.71
N ALA A 718 4.68 39.66 21.40
CA ALA A 718 4.09 38.60 20.58
C ALA A 718 4.93 37.31 20.66
N VAL A 719 4.26 36.17 20.77
CA VAL A 719 4.85 34.84 20.93
C VAL A 719 4.72 34.07 19.62
N GLY A 720 5.83 33.56 19.11
CA GLY A 720 5.82 32.70 17.92
C GLY A 720 5.23 31.32 18.23
N ILE A 721 4.51 30.70 17.29
CA ILE A 721 4.06 29.30 17.42
C ILE A 721 4.54 28.43 16.25
N GLU A 722 5.23 27.34 16.58
CA GLU A 722 5.54 26.24 15.67
C GLU A 722 4.86 24.95 16.15
N PHE A 723 4.94 23.88 15.35
CA PHE A 723 4.44 22.55 15.73
C PHE A 723 5.51 21.48 15.54
N PHE A 724 5.77 20.73 16.62
CA PHE A 724 6.57 19.51 16.57
C PHE A 724 5.69 18.32 16.17
N ASP A 725 6.05 17.64 15.08
CA ASP A 725 5.31 16.48 14.58
C ASP A 725 5.87 15.16 15.15
N THR A 726 5.09 14.49 16.01
CA THR A 726 5.37 13.12 16.48
C THR A 726 4.90 12.03 15.51
N PHE A 727 4.48 12.42 14.30
CA PHE A 727 3.76 11.64 13.27
C PHE A 727 2.37 11.14 13.69
N ASN A 728 2.12 10.91 14.98
CA ASN A 728 0.80 10.60 15.52
C ASN A 728 0.04 11.89 15.92
N LYS A 729 0.57 12.66 16.87
CA LYS A 729 0.03 13.97 17.30
C LYS A 729 0.96 15.13 16.93
N LEU A 730 0.40 16.33 16.85
CA LEU A 730 1.15 17.58 16.78
C LEU A 730 1.23 18.18 18.18
N ILE A 731 2.40 18.72 18.54
CA ILE A 731 2.62 19.41 19.82
C ILE A 731 2.96 20.86 19.50
N PRO A 732 2.22 21.87 20.02
CA PRO A 732 2.58 23.26 19.82
C PRO A 732 3.85 23.59 20.60
N CYS A 733 4.76 24.31 19.95
CA CYS A 733 5.98 24.85 20.54
C CYS A 733 5.91 26.37 20.43
N TYR A 734 6.17 27.08 21.53
CA TYR A 734 6.05 28.53 21.59
C TYR A 734 7.42 29.17 21.74
N ASP A 735 7.71 30.14 20.87
CA ASP A 735 8.94 30.93 20.89
C ASP A 735 8.67 32.25 21.62
N ILE A 736 9.18 32.35 22.85
CA ILE A 736 9.00 33.48 23.78
C ILE A 736 10.27 34.34 23.78
N GLU A 737 10.15 35.65 24.03
CA GLU A 737 11.30 36.54 24.14
C GLU A 737 12.28 36.08 25.25
N PRO A 738 13.61 36.03 24.99
CA PRO A 738 14.60 35.54 25.95
C PRO A 738 14.56 36.15 27.36
N MET A 739 14.39 37.47 27.48
CA MET A 739 14.35 38.16 28.79
C MET A 739 13.09 37.81 29.59
N GLU A 740 11.95 37.72 28.91
CA GLU A 740 10.71 37.26 29.52
C GLU A 740 10.82 35.79 29.93
N LYS A 741 11.46 34.95 29.11
CA LYS A 741 11.68 33.52 29.37
C LYS A 741 12.57 33.26 30.59
N ILE A 742 13.59 34.10 30.84
CA ILE A 742 14.40 34.06 32.07
C ILE A 742 13.54 34.43 33.29
N THR A 743 12.69 35.46 33.16
CA THR A 743 11.75 35.90 34.21
C THR A 743 10.73 34.81 34.55
N ASP A 744 10.13 34.20 33.52
CA ASP A 744 9.19 33.07 33.65
C ASP A 744 9.85 31.84 34.29
N ALA A 745 11.10 31.51 33.92
CA ALA A 745 11.84 30.38 34.47
C ALA A 745 12.22 30.59 35.94
N TYR A 746 12.61 31.82 36.31
CA TYR A 746 12.86 32.19 37.70
C TYR A 746 11.57 32.08 38.54
N LEU A 747 10.45 32.60 38.03
CA LEU A 747 9.17 32.55 38.72
C LEU A 747 8.64 31.12 38.89
N ASP A 748 8.80 30.26 37.88
CA ASP A 748 8.47 28.83 37.92
C ASP A 748 9.20 28.10 39.07
N GLN A 749 10.50 28.35 39.21
CA GLN A 749 11.32 27.78 40.30
C GLN A 749 10.93 28.37 41.67
N TYR A 750 10.70 29.68 41.77
CA TYR A 750 10.27 30.33 43.02
C TYR A 750 8.91 29.84 43.52
N LEU A 751 7.92 29.74 42.62
CA LEU A 751 6.58 29.25 42.94
C LEU A 751 6.61 27.78 43.36
N SER A 752 7.39 26.95 42.65
CA SER A 752 7.54 25.53 43.01
C SER A 752 8.14 25.36 44.40
N TYR A 753 9.20 26.11 44.73
CA TYR A 753 9.85 26.08 46.04
C TYR A 753 8.93 26.54 47.19
N GLU A 754 8.27 27.69 47.06
CA GLU A 754 7.37 28.17 48.12
C GLU A 754 6.07 27.35 48.22
N ALA A 755 5.59 26.73 47.13
CA ALA A 755 4.40 25.88 47.16
C ALA A 755 4.64 24.54 47.87
N ASP A 756 5.81 23.90 47.67
CA ASP A 756 6.17 22.65 48.37
C ASP A 756 6.40 22.92 49.87
N LYS A 757 7.17 23.96 50.19
CA LYS A 757 7.41 24.44 51.56
C LYS A 757 6.12 24.74 52.34
N ARG A 758 5.04 25.14 51.66
CA ARG A 758 3.71 25.43 52.23
C ARG A 758 2.69 24.31 52.02
N GLN A 759 3.11 23.19 51.43
CA GLN A 759 2.28 22.02 51.12
C GLN A 759 0.98 22.37 50.36
N LEU A 760 1.08 23.25 49.36
CA LEU A 760 -0.06 23.66 48.52
C LEU A 760 -0.68 22.47 47.77
N PHE A 761 0.17 21.56 47.27
CA PHE A 761 -0.24 20.40 46.50
C PHE A 761 -0.37 19.16 47.40
N PRO A 762 -1.57 18.54 47.49
CA PRO A 762 -1.74 17.27 48.20
C PRO A 762 -1.03 16.12 47.51
N ALA A 763 -0.74 15.06 48.25
CA ALA A 763 0.08 13.92 47.80
C ALA A 763 -0.45 13.20 46.55
N TRP A 764 -1.74 13.34 46.19
CA TRP A 764 -2.36 12.73 45.00
C TRP A 764 -2.06 13.47 43.68
N VAL A 765 -1.54 14.70 43.74
CA VAL A 765 -1.16 15.49 42.56
C VAL A 765 0.19 14.98 42.05
N LYS A 766 0.23 14.58 40.78
CA LYS A 766 1.41 13.99 40.13
C LYS A 766 1.66 14.62 38.75
N PRO A 767 2.89 14.62 38.21
CA PRO A 767 4.14 14.13 38.82
C PRO A 767 4.56 14.93 40.06
N SER A 768 5.35 14.28 40.92
CA SER A 768 5.95 14.86 42.13
C SER A 768 7.41 14.44 42.19
N ASP A 769 8.32 15.33 42.59
CA ASP A 769 9.76 15.10 42.49
C ASP A 769 10.27 13.92 43.35
N LEU A 770 9.52 13.54 44.39
CA LEU A 770 9.78 12.39 45.25
C LEU A 770 9.76 11.02 44.53
N GLU A 771 9.10 10.91 43.36
CA GLU A 771 8.75 9.61 42.77
C GLU A 771 8.83 9.58 41.24
N PRO A 772 9.67 8.73 40.63
CA PRO A 772 9.60 8.48 39.19
C PRO A 772 8.31 7.73 38.83
N ALA A 773 7.80 7.93 37.62
CA ALA A 773 6.50 7.40 37.18
C ALA A 773 6.35 5.86 37.29
N LEU A 774 7.45 5.10 37.19
CA LEU A 774 7.44 3.65 37.41
C LEU A 774 7.21 3.27 38.88
N LEU A 775 7.79 4.04 39.82
CA LEU A 775 7.59 3.83 41.25
C LEU A 775 6.16 4.23 41.67
N LEU A 776 5.59 5.27 41.06
CA LEU A 776 4.18 5.65 41.27
C LEU A 776 3.22 4.50 40.91
N VAL A 777 3.46 3.80 39.79
CA VAL A 777 2.68 2.62 39.40
C VAL A 777 2.83 1.48 40.41
N TYR A 778 4.06 1.21 40.87
CA TYR A 778 4.28 0.21 41.91
C TYR A 778 3.56 0.56 43.22
N LYS A 779 3.65 1.83 43.66
CA LYS A 779 2.94 2.35 44.84
C LYS A 779 1.43 2.26 44.69
N TRP A 780 0.87 2.49 43.49
CA TRP A 780 -0.56 2.28 43.27
C TRP A 780 -0.92 0.79 43.40
N CYS A 781 -0.20 -0.12 42.75
CA CYS A 781 -0.45 -1.56 42.86
C CYS A 781 -0.39 -2.06 44.33
N ASN A 782 0.61 -1.60 45.09
CA ASN A 782 0.73 -1.88 46.52
C ASN A 782 -0.42 -1.25 47.32
N GLY A 783 -0.79 0.00 46.99
CA GLY A 783 -1.91 0.72 47.58
C GLY A 783 -3.24 -0.05 47.46
N ILE A 784 -3.59 -0.54 46.27
CA ILE A 784 -4.80 -1.38 46.09
C ILE A 784 -4.74 -2.64 46.96
N ASN A 785 -3.56 -3.28 47.01
CA ASN A 785 -3.41 -4.55 47.70
C ASN A 785 -3.51 -4.44 49.24
N ASN A 786 -3.23 -3.24 49.78
CA ASN A 786 -3.21 -2.98 51.22
C ASN A 786 -4.50 -2.30 51.72
N LEU A 787 -5.49 -2.07 50.85
CA LEU A 787 -6.84 -1.64 51.25
C LEU A 787 -7.55 -2.76 52.01
N ASP A 788 -8.40 -2.39 52.96
CA ASP A 788 -9.15 -3.38 53.74
C ASP A 788 -10.22 -4.09 52.88
N GLY A 789 -10.36 -5.41 53.07
CA GLY A 789 -11.28 -6.27 52.33
C GLY A 789 -11.12 -6.29 50.80
N ALA A 790 -10.08 -5.67 50.23
CA ALA A 790 -10.03 -5.23 48.83
C ALA A 790 -10.38 -6.31 47.78
N TRP A 791 -9.96 -7.54 48.00
CA TRP A 791 -10.14 -8.64 47.04
C TRP A 791 -11.37 -9.53 47.33
N ASP A 792 -12.04 -9.33 48.46
CA ASP A 792 -13.26 -10.09 48.75
C ASP A 792 -14.42 -9.62 47.87
N THR A 793 -15.26 -10.57 47.49
CA THR A 793 -16.48 -10.43 46.66
C THR A 793 -17.57 -11.43 47.11
N SER A 794 -17.40 -12.05 48.28
CA SER A 794 -18.33 -13.00 48.92
C SER A 794 -19.74 -12.42 49.02
N GLU A 795 -19.84 -11.21 49.58
CA GLU A 795 -21.06 -10.42 49.80
C GLU A 795 -21.49 -9.61 48.56
N GLY A 796 -20.95 -9.90 47.37
CA GLY A 796 -21.30 -9.20 46.13
C GLY A 796 -20.65 -7.83 45.95
N GLN A 797 -19.73 -7.45 46.84
CA GLN A 797 -18.94 -6.22 46.76
C GLN A 797 -18.16 -6.12 45.43
N CYS A 798 -17.97 -4.90 44.94
CA CYS A 798 -17.35 -4.62 43.65
C CYS A 798 -16.28 -3.54 43.74
N ASN A 799 -15.14 -3.76 43.08
CA ASN A 799 -14.14 -2.70 42.86
C ASN A 799 -14.29 -2.15 41.45
N VAL A 800 -14.20 -0.83 41.30
CA VAL A 800 -14.15 -0.19 39.98
C VAL A 800 -12.99 0.76 39.87
N LEU A 801 -12.13 0.52 38.88
CA LEU A 801 -11.06 1.43 38.50
C LEU A 801 -11.47 2.22 37.26
N MET A 802 -11.48 3.54 37.39
CA MET A 802 -11.69 4.48 36.29
C MET A 802 -10.36 5.15 35.94
N GLU A 803 -9.84 4.88 34.74
CA GLU A 803 -8.82 5.72 34.08
C GLU A 803 -9.52 6.66 33.11
N THR A 804 -9.19 7.94 33.18
CA THR A 804 -9.76 8.97 32.30
C THR A 804 -8.78 10.10 31.99
N THR A 805 -9.06 10.87 30.95
CA THR A 805 -8.34 12.11 30.60
C THR A 805 -9.30 13.30 30.66
N LEU A 806 -8.88 14.40 31.26
CA LEU A 806 -9.60 15.65 31.26
C LEU A 806 -9.47 16.35 29.89
N SER A 807 -10.53 16.35 29.10
CA SER A 807 -10.48 16.88 27.74
C SER A 807 -10.43 18.40 27.71
N ARG A 808 -9.49 18.93 26.91
CA ARG A 808 -9.35 20.36 26.53
C ARG A 808 -9.20 21.36 27.69
N VAL A 809 -8.70 20.94 28.85
CA VAL A 809 -8.50 21.83 30.02
C VAL A 809 -7.70 23.09 29.65
N TYR A 810 -6.56 22.94 28.98
CA TYR A 810 -5.73 24.08 28.54
C TYR A 810 -6.47 25.09 27.66
N GLU A 811 -7.40 24.64 26.81
CA GLU A 811 -8.16 25.52 25.92
C GLU A 811 -9.32 26.22 26.65
N LYS A 812 -9.76 25.65 27.79
CA LYS A 812 -10.97 26.08 28.51
C LYS A 812 -10.74 26.94 29.76
N ILE A 813 -9.50 27.23 30.11
CA ILE A 813 -9.18 28.09 31.25
C ILE A 813 -9.55 29.55 30.94
N ASP A 814 -10.57 30.06 31.62
CA ASP A 814 -10.91 31.49 31.64
C ASP A 814 -9.89 32.26 32.48
N LEU A 815 -9.23 33.24 31.86
CA LEU A 815 -8.21 34.08 32.48
C LEU A 815 -8.79 34.98 33.59
N THR A 816 -10.07 35.34 33.52
CA THR A 816 -10.72 36.20 34.54
C THR A 816 -10.96 35.44 35.85
N LEU A 817 -11.45 34.21 35.76
CA LEU A 817 -11.59 33.30 36.90
C LEU A 817 -10.22 32.86 37.41
N LEU A 818 -9.30 32.49 36.51
CA LEU A 818 -7.92 32.12 36.89
C LEU A 818 -7.24 33.23 37.72
N LYS A 819 -7.39 34.49 37.32
CA LYS A 819 -6.86 35.64 38.08
C LYS A 819 -7.39 35.70 39.50
N ARG A 820 -8.68 35.44 39.71
CA ARG A 820 -9.28 35.42 41.06
C ARG A 820 -8.74 34.24 41.88
N LEU A 821 -8.67 33.05 41.28
CA LEU A 821 -8.17 31.83 41.92
C LEU A 821 -6.68 31.92 42.28
N LEU A 822 -5.84 32.53 41.44
CA LEU A 822 -4.42 32.74 41.74
C LEU A 822 -4.22 33.71 42.91
N ARG A 823 -5.04 34.76 43.05
CA ARG A 823 -4.98 35.71 44.18
C ARG A 823 -5.29 35.08 45.54
N LEU A 824 -5.85 33.86 45.60
CA LEU A 824 -6.01 33.10 46.84
C LEU A 824 -4.68 32.50 47.32
N ILE A 825 -3.77 32.13 46.40
CA ILE A 825 -2.55 31.38 46.72
C ILE A 825 -1.27 32.21 46.66
N MET A 826 -1.28 33.39 46.04
CA MET A 826 -0.09 34.23 45.86
C MET A 826 -0.40 35.71 45.83
N ASP A 827 0.64 36.54 45.98
CA ASP A 827 0.53 37.99 45.87
C ASP A 827 -0.16 38.45 44.57
N HIS A 828 -0.93 39.54 44.69
CA HIS A 828 -1.69 40.13 43.60
C HIS A 828 -0.84 40.51 42.38
N ASN A 829 0.42 40.90 42.54
CA ASN A 829 1.30 41.22 41.40
C ASN A 829 1.71 39.97 40.64
N LEU A 830 1.99 38.87 41.34
CA LEU A 830 2.31 37.57 40.72
C LEU A 830 1.12 37.04 39.93
N ALA A 831 -0.08 37.06 40.54
CA ALA A 831 -1.33 36.67 39.88
C ALA A 831 -1.64 37.54 38.65
N ASN A 832 -1.41 38.87 38.74
CA ASN A 832 -1.56 39.79 37.61
C ASN A 832 -0.56 39.49 36.49
N TYR A 833 0.72 39.28 36.82
CA TYR A 833 1.78 38.94 35.86
C TYR A 833 1.41 37.67 35.09
N ILE A 834 1.16 36.56 35.79
CA ILE A 834 0.78 35.26 35.21
C ILE A 834 -0.45 35.36 34.30
N THR A 835 -1.49 36.09 34.74
CA THR A 835 -2.71 36.25 33.93
C THR A 835 -2.41 37.05 32.65
N SER A 836 -1.72 38.19 32.79
CA SER A 836 -1.37 39.03 31.63
C SER A 836 -0.42 38.34 30.65
N LYS A 837 0.46 37.46 31.14
CA LYS A 837 1.41 36.69 30.34
C LYS A 837 0.75 35.64 29.44
N ASN A 838 -0.48 35.21 29.77
CA ASN A 838 -1.28 34.35 28.89
C ASN A 838 -2.09 35.15 27.86
N ASN A 839 -2.39 36.43 28.13
CA ASN A 839 -3.09 37.32 27.20
C ASN A 839 -2.10 38.02 26.24
N VAL A 840 -1.52 37.24 25.34
CA VAL A 840 -0.53 37.70 24.35
C VAL A 840 -0.99 37.45 22.93
N SER A 841 -0.41 38.21 21.98
CA SER A 841 -0.54 37.92 20.57
C SER A 841 0.28 36.69 20.18
N ILE A 842 -0.35 35.70 19.54
CA ILE A 842 0.26 34.48 19.03
C ILE A 842 0.40 34.60 17.50
N VAL A 843 1.65 34.53 17.02
CA VAL A 843 2.01 34.80 15.63
C VAL A 843 2.56 33.56 14.94
N PHE A 844 2.08 33.31 13.72
CA PHE A 844 2.67 32.34 12.78
C PHE A 844 2.64 32.90 11.36
N LYS A 845 3.78 33.44 10.92
CA LYS A 845 3.93 34.07 9.60
C LYS A 845 2.91 35.20 9.43
N ASP A 846 1.99 35.04 8.48
CA ASP A 846 0.95 36.01 8.12
C ASP A 846 -0.32 35.89 9.01
N MET A 847 -0.31 35.01 10.02
CA MET A 847 -1.44 34.79 10.94
C MET A 847 -1.12 35.33 12.33
N GLU A 848 -2.04 36.11 12.90
CA GLU A 848 -1.94 36.70 14.22
C GLU A 848 -3.29 36.61 14.96
N HIS A 849 -3.28 36.41 16.28
CA HIS A 849 -4.46 36.52 17.15
C HIS A 849 -4.07 36.71 18.61
N ILE A 850 -4.94 37.38 19.39
CA ILE A 850 -4.75 37.56 20.83
C ILE A 850 -5.41 36.37 21.56
N ASN A 851 -4.68 35.72 22.47
CA ASN A 851 -5.20 34.63 23.29
C ASN A 851 -5.96 35.18 24.51
N THR A 852 -7.26 35.45 24.37
CA THR A 852 -8.11 35.93 25.46
C THR A 852 -8.67 34.80 26.33
N TYR A 853 -8.76 33.58 25.78
CA TYR A 853 -9.32 32.40 26.44
C TYR A 853 -8.43 31.16 26.26
N GLY A 854 -7.99 30.57 27.38
CA GLY A 854 -7.08 29.42 27.40
C GLY A 854 -5.66 29.75 27.87
N LEU A 855 -4.92 28.71 28.27
CA LEU A 855 -3.58 28.76 28.84
C LEU A 855 -2.50 28.38 27.81
N ILE A 856 -1.45 29.18 27.70
CA ILE A 856 -0.32 28.93 26.79
C ILE A 856 0.63 27.90 27.38
N ARG A 857 0.68 26.71 26.75
CA ARG A 857 1.45 25.54 27.23
C ARG A 857 2.98 25.68 27.15
N GLY A 858 3.49 26.73 26.49
CA GLY A 858 4.92 26.96 26.30
C GLY A 858 5.57 27.88 27.34
N LEU A 859 4.78 28.61 28.14
CA LEU A 859 5.29 29.40 29.26
C LEU A 859 5.86 28.45 30.32
N GLN A 860 6.99 28.78 30.94
CA GLN A 860 7.59 27.91 31.98
C GLN A 860 6.61 27.69 33.14
N LEU A 861 6.04 28.79 33.63
CA LEU A 861 4.99 28.84 34.66
C LEU A 861 3.68 28.11 34.32
N SER A 862 3.46 27.66 33.07
CA SER A 862 2.22 26.99 32.68
C SER A 862 2.04 25.64 33.38
N ALA A 863 3.13 24.97 33.76
CA ALA A 863 3.10 23.72 34.51
C ALA A 863 2.49 23.93 35.91
N PHE A 864 3.00 24.91 36.66
CA PHE A 864 2.48 25.28 37.99
C PHE A 864 1.00 25.66 37.94
N VAL A 865 0.64 26.58 37.03
CA VAL A 865 -0.74 27.06 36.86
C VAL A 865 -1.70 25.91 36.52
N PHE A 866 -1.27 24.99 35.65
CA PHE A 866 -2.07 23.82 35.30
C PHE A 866 -2.25 22.84 36.47
N GLN A 867 -1.23 22.61 37.28
CA GLN A 867 -1.35 21.74 38.45
C GLN A 867 -2.28 22.32 39.52
N TYR A 868 -2.25 23.65 39.73
CA TYR A 868 -3.17 24.34 40.63
C TYR A 868 -4.62 24.34 40.11
N TYR A 869 -4.84 24.65 38.83
CA TYR A 869 -6.16 24.55 38.22
C TYR A 869 -6.69 23.10 38.25
N GLY A 870 -5.79 22.12 38.04
CA GLY A 870 -6.08 20.70 38.20
C GLY A 870 -6.52 20.35 39.63
N LEU A 871 -5.86 20.88 40.67
CA LEU A 871 -6.27 20.68 42.07
C LEU A 871 -7.71 21.15 42.31
N ILE A 872 -8.12 22.26 41.71
CA ILE A 872 -9.51 22.75 41.80
C ILE A 872 -10.48 21.77 41.14
N LEU A 873 -10.13 21.19 40.00
CA LEU A 873 -10.92 20.12 39.37
C LEU A 873 -10.95 18.84 40.24
N ASP A 874 -9.86 18.50 40.93
CA ASP A 874 -9.79 17.36 41.86
C ASP A 874 -10.78 17.55 43.02
N LEU A 875 -10.88 18.78 43.57
CA LEU A 875 -11.83 19.13 44.64
C LEU A 875 -13.29 19.02 44.19
N LEU A 876 -13.61 19.35 42.93
CA LEU A 876 -14.95 19.16 42.36
C LEU A 876 -15.30 17.68 42.14
N ILE A 877 -14.31 16.81 41.91
CA ILE A 877 -14.52 15.37 41.72
C ILE A 877 -14.62 14.61 43.05
N LEU A 878 -13.78 14.98 44.03
CA LEU A 878 -13.72 14.33 45.34
C LEU A 878 -14.74 14.89 46.35
N GLY A 879 -15.05 16.18 46.27
CA GLY A 879 -15.69 16.93 47.34
C GLY A 879 -14.74 17.22 48.51
N LEU A 880 -14.99 18.32 49.23
CA LEU A 880 -14.12 18.81 50.32
C LEU A 880 -13.94 17.79 51.46
N GLN A 881 -14.99 17.04 51.79
CA GLN A 881 -14.95 16.05 52.86
C GLN A 881 -14.02 14.88 52.52
N ARG A 882 -14.10 14.30 51.31
CA ARG A 882 -13.20 13.20 50.93
C ARG A 882 -11.78 13.70 50.67
N ALA A 883 -11.62 14.87 50.05
CA ALA A 883 -10.32 15.48 49.82
C ALA A 883 -9.56 15.74 51.14
N SER A 884 -10.23 16.20 52.20
CA SER A 884 -9.60 16.43 53.50
C SER A 884 -9.23 15.12 54.23
N GLN A 885 -10.08 14.09 54.17
CA GLN A 885 -9.74 12.75 54.66
C GLN A 885 -8.49 12.16 53.96
N MET A 886 -8.39 12.32 52.65
CA MET A 886 -7.25 11.82 51.85
C MET A 886 -5.97 12.63 52.06
N ALA A 887 -6.06 13.93 52.34
CA ALA A 887 -4.90 14.78 52.61
C ALA A 887 -4.39 14.68 54.06
N GLY A 888 -5.17 14.09 54.97
CA GLY A 888 -4.89 14.10 56.40
C GLY A 888 -5.05 15.48 57.05
N PRO A 889 -4.82 15.60 58.37
CA PRO A 889 -4.83 16.89 59.05
C PRO A 889 -3.67 17.80 58.55
N PRO A 890 -3.81 19.14 58.58
CA PRO A 890 -2.76 20.04 58.06
C PRO A 890 -1.44 19.97 58.84
N ALA A 891 -1.47 19.61 60.12
CA ALA A 891 -0.27 19.49 60.95
C ALA A 891 0.58 18.25 60.64
N VAL A 892 -0.07 17.16 60.15
CA VAL A 892 0.57 15.90 59.78
C VAL A 892 -0.15 15.38 58.54
N PRO A 893 0.24 15.83 57.32
CA PRO A 893 -0.40 15.38 56.09
C PRO A 893 -0.14 13.88 55.85
N ASN A 894 -1.10 13.20 55.24
CA ASN A 894 -0.96 11.79 54.89
C ASN A 894 0.00 11.61 53.70
N GLY A 895 0.72 10.48 53.67
CA GLY A 895 1.40 10.02 52.47
C GLY A 895 0.44 9.52 51.38
N LEU A 896 0.97 9.28 50.19
CA LEU A 896 0.18 8.75 49.07
C LEU A 896 -0.42 7.37 49.42
N PHE A 897 -1.74 7.24 49.29
CA PHE A 897 -2.54 6.06 49.64
C PHE A 897 -2.52 5.68 51.12
N GLN A 898 -2.31 6.65 52.01
CA GLN A 898 -2.42 6.48 53.45
C GLN A 898 -3.64 7.23 53.98
N PHE A 899 -4.36 6.58 54.90
CA PHE A 899 -5.44 7.17 55.69
C PHE A 899 -5.01 7.22 57.16
N LYS A 900 -5.76 7.99 57.96
CA LYS A 900 -5.53 8.06 59.42
C LYS A 900 -5.89 6.73 60.10
N ASP A 901 -6.94 6.07 59.61
CA ASP A 901 -7.56 4.89 60.20
C ASP A 901 -8.42 4.17 59.15
N VAL A 902 -8.71 2.88 59.38
CA VAL A 902 -9.50 2.05 58.44
C VAL A 902 -10.95 2.53 58.33
N ALA A 903 -11.53 3.11 59.39
CA ALA A 903 -12.90 3.63 59.33
C ALA A 903 -13.01 4.86 58.42
N THR A 904 -12.04 5.79 58.46
CA THR A 904 -11.98 6.90 57.48
C THR A 904 -11.65 6.42 56.07
N GLU A 905 -10.88 5.35 55.88
CA GLU A 905 -10.75 4.71 54.57
C GLU A 905 -12.11 4.20 54.07
N ALA A 906 -12.85 3.47 54.92
CA ALA A 906 -14.09 2.78 54.58
C ALA A 906 -15.31 3.70 54.39
N ALA A 907 -15.35 4.85 55.05
CA ALA A 907 -16.50 5.77 55.09
C ALA A 907 -16.95 6.38 53.75
N HIS A 908 -16.27 6.10 52.63
CA HIS A 908 -16.67 6.59 51.31
C HIS A 908 -16.24 5.63 50.18
N PRO A 909 -17.03 5.45 49.10
CA PRO A 909 -16.69 4.53 48.03
C PRO A 909 -15.35 4.82 47.32
N ILE A 910 -14.98 6.10 47.15
CA ILE A 910 -13.67 6.47 46.56
C ILE A 910 -12.55 6.11 47.55
N ARG A 911 -11.79 5.06 47.27
CA ARG A 911 -10.66 4.62 48.12
C ARG A 911 -9.34 5.25 47.69
N LEU A 912 -8.98 5.20 46.41
CA LEU A 912 -7.72 5.75 45.91
C LEU A 912 -7.96 6.77 44.79
N TYR A 913 -7.14 7.81 44.77
CA TYR A 913 -7.19 8.89 43.77
C TYR A 913 -5.76 9.35 43.43
N THR A 914 -5.47 9.52 42.14
CA THR A 914 -4.34 10.34 41.68
C THR A 914 -4.73 11.08 40.40
N ARG A 915 -4.13 12.25 40.22
CA ARG A 915 -4.10 12.93 38.93
C ARG A 915 -2.65 13.03 38.44
N PHE A 916 -2.36 12.43 37.29
CA PHE A 916 -1.09 12.58 36.58
C PHE A 916 -1.26 13.59 35.44
N VAL A 917 -0.92 14.86 35.70
CA VAL A 917 -1.18 16.00 34.81
C VAL A 917 -2.66 16.10 34.44
N ASP A 918 -3.05 15.61 33.26
CA ASP A 918 -4.41 15.63 32.69
C ASP A 918 -5.15 14.29 32.85
N ARG A 919 -4.45 13.24 33.32
CA ARG A 919 -5.01 11.90 33.54
C ARG A 919 -5.47 11.73 34.98
N ILE A 920 -6.64 11.14 35.18
CA ILE A 920 -7.15 10.81 36.51
C ILE A 920 -7.29 9.28 36.62
N HIS A 921 -6.89 8.77 37.77
CA HIS A 921 -7.09 7.39 38.20
C HIS A 921 -7.89 7.40 39.50
N ILE A 922 -9.07 6.76 39.50
CA ILE A 922 -9.95 6.64 40.67
C ILE A 922 -10.25 5.17 40.91
N LEU A 923 -10.02 4.68 42.14
CA LEU A 923 -10.51 3.39 42.59
C LEU A 923 -11.71 3.59 43.51
N HIS A 924 -12.81 2.95 43.16
CA HIS A 924 -13.99 2.81 43.99
C HIS A 924 -14.08 1.40 44.58
N ARG A 925 -14.53 1.28 45.83
CA ARG A 925 -15.05 0.08 46.47
C ARG A 925 -16.53 0.35 46.73
N PHE A 926 -17.41 -0.53 46.25
CA PHE A 926 -18.85 -0.46 46.49
C PHE A 926 -19.35 -1.72 47.16
N ASP A 927 -20.25 -1.55 48.11
CA ASP A 927 -21.08 -2.65 48.61
C ASP A 927 -22.22 -2.97 47.63
N ALA A 928 -22.85 -4.13 47.79
CA ALA A 928 -23.87 -4.62 46.86
C ALA A 928 -25.09 -3.69 46.76
N ASP A 929 -25.39 -2.94 47.81
CA ASP A 929 -26.53 -2.03 47.87
C ASP A 929 -26.21 -0.69 47.20
N GLU A 930 -25.05 -0.11 47.51
CA GLU A 930 -24.55 1.11 46.86
C GLU A 930 -24.42 0.92 45.34
N ALA A 931 -23.88 -0.23 44.91
CA ALA A 931 -23.75 -0.54 43.48
C ALA A 931 -25.11 -0.64 42.79
N ARG A 932 -26.11 -1.25 43.44
CA ARG A 932 -27.48 -1.37 42.91
C ARG A 932 -28.17 -0.01 42.81
N ASP A 933 -28.12 0.80 43.86
CA ASP A 933 -28.70 2.14 43.88
C ASP A 933 -28.05 3.05 42.82
N LEU A 934 -26.71 3.06 42.72
CA LEU A 934 -25.99 3.83 41.71
C LEU A 934 -26.37 3.42 40.28
N ILE A 935 -26.51 2.11 40.01
CA ILE A 935 -27.02 1.61 38.73
C ILE A 935 -28.47 2.04 38.49
N GLN A 936 -29.33 1.99 39.50
CA GLN A 936 -30.74 2.36 39.39
C GLN A 936 -30.90 3.86 39.06
N ARG A 937 -30.15 4.74 39.74
CA ARG A 937 -30.09 6.19 39.43
C ARG A 937 -29.57 6.47 38.02
N TYR A 938 -28.59 5.70 37.55
CA TYR A 938 -28.08 5.84 36.18
C TYR A 938 -29.11 5.40 35.13
N LEU A 939 -29.80 4.28 35.36
CA LEU A 939 -30.77 3.72 34.42
C LEU A 939 -32.12 4.46 34.43
N SER A 940 -32.50 5.12 35.53
CA SER A 940 -33.67 6.02 35.54
C SER A 940 -33.41 7.28 34.70
N ALA A 941 -32.18 7.82 34.73
CA ALA A 941 -31.76 8.92 33.88
C ALA A 941 -31.43 8.51 32.42
N ASN A 942 -31.00 7.26 32.20
CA ASN A 942 -30.56 6.74 30.90
C ASN A 942 -31.11 5.30 30.70
N PRO A 943 -32.39 5.12 30.34
CA PRO A 943 -32.99 3.80 30.20
C PRO A 943 -32.40 3.01 29.02
N ASP A 944 -32.00 1.76 29.27
CA ASP A 944 -31.46 0.83 28.26
C ASP A 944 -32.30 -0.48 28.19
N PRO A 945 -33.44 -0.47 27.48
CA PRO A 945 -34.28 -1.67 27.35
C PRO A 945 -33.62 -2.76 26.49
N ASN A 946 -32.76 -2.38 25.54
CA ASN A 946 -32.19 -3.28 24.53
C ASN A 946 -30.84 -3.90 24.93
N ASN A 947 -30.36 -3.65 26.15
CA ASN A 947 -29.00 -4.00 26.61
C ASN A 947 -27.89 -3.43 25.69
N SER A 948 -28.15 -2.28 25.08
CA SER A 948 -27.23 -1.56 24.20
C SER A 948 -25.97 -1.08 24.92
N ASN A 949 -25.99 -0.94 26.24
CA ASN A 949 -24.85 -0.53 27.06
C ASN A 949 -23.62 -1.44 26.91
N LEU A 950 -23.80 -2.72 26.55
CA LEU A 950 -22.68 -3.63 26.24
C LEU A 950 -21.96 -3.27 24.94
N ILE A 951 -22.64 -2.61 24.01
CA ILE A 951 -22.07 -2.13 22.74
C ILE A 951 -21.28 -0.85 23.01
N GLY A 952 -20.07 -0.74 22.45
CA GLY A 952 -19.20 0.42 22.66
C GLY A 952 -18.58 0.52 24.06
N TYR A 953 -18.62 -0.53 24.89
CA TYR A 953 -17.85 -0.54 26.13
C TYR A 953 -16.35 -0.73 25.87
N ASN A 954 -15.54 0.23 26.31
CA ASN A 954 -14.09 0.23 26.08
C ASN A 954 -13.39 -0.90 26.86
N ASN A 955 -12.53 -1.68 26.19
CA ASN A 955 -11.85 -2.81 26.80
C ASN A 955 -10.46 -3.04 26.18
N ARG A 956 -9.48 -3.40 27.03
CA ARG A 956 -8.05 -3.53 26.70
C ARG A 956 -7.78 -4.75 25.80
N ARG A 957 -7.77 -4.53 24.47
CA ARG A 957 -7.42 -5.53 23.43
C ARG A 957 -5.94 -5.96 23.40
N CYS A 958 -5.12 -5.51 24.35
CA CYS A 958 -3.75 -5.99 24.53
C CYS A 958 -3.70 -7.35 25.24
N TRP A 959 -4.64 -7.62 26.15
CA TRP A 959 -4.75 -8.87 26.89
C TRP A 959 -5.49 -9.96 26.08
N PRO A 960 -5.23 -11.26 26.36
CA PRO A 960 -6.04 -12.37 25.86
C PRO A 960 -7.50 -12.26 26.32
N ARG A 961 -8.43 -12.94 25.61
CA ARG A 961 -9.87 -12.83 25.87
C ARG A 961 -10.30 -13.24 27.27
N ASP A 962 -9.55 -14.12 27.91
CA ASP A 962 -9.89 -14.67 29.23
C ASP A 962 -9.28 -13.85 30.38
N CYS A 963 -8.28 -13.02 30.09
CA CYS A 963 -7.57 -12.17 31.06
C CYS A 963 -8.02 -10.71 31.09
N ARG A 964 -8.92 -10.33 30.18
CA ARG A 964 -9.58 -9.01 30.16
C ARG A 964 -10.91 -9.07 30.89
N MET A 965 -11.42 -7.92 31.33
CA MET A 965 -12.77 -7.79 31.88
C MET A 965 -13.81 -8.41 30.93
N ARG A 966 -14.66 -9.28 31.47
CA ARG A 966 -15.84 -9.87 30.82
C ARG A 966 -16.98 -8.86 30.88
N LEU A 967 -17.76 -8.76 29.80
CA LEU A 967 -18.86 -7.80 29.70
C LEU A 967 -20.14 -8.43 30.25
N VAL A 968 -20.41 -8.20 31.54
CA VAL A 968 -21.64 -8.61 32.25
C VAL A 968 -22.54 -7.38 32.40
N LYS A 969 -23.87 -7.54 32.30
CA LYS A 969 -24.82 -6.40 32.34
C LYS A 969 -24.66 -5.53 33.59
N HIS A 970 -24.53 -6.14 34.77
CA HIS A 970 -24.31 -5.44 36.04
C HIS A 970 -23.03 -4.60 35.99
N ASP A 971 -21.88 -5.24 35.79
CA ASP A 971 -20.56 -4.60 35.71
C ASP A 971 -20.47 -3.48 34.66
N VAL A 972 -21.06 -3.70 33.48
CA VAL A 972 -21.10 -2.70 32.39
C VAL A 972 -21.93 -1.48 32.78
N ASN A 973 -23.10 -1.71 33.40
CA ASN A 973 -23.94 -0.61 33.88
C ASN A 973 -23.28 0.13 35.05
N LEU A 974 -22.61 -0.57 35.97
CA LEU A 974 -21.88 0.03 37.08
C LEU A 974 -20.75 0.94 36.57
N GLY A 975 -19.93 0.45 35.63
CA GLY A 975 -18.87 1.24 35.01
C GLY A 975 -19.39 2.49 34.28
N ARG A 976 -20.53 2.39 33.59
CA ARG A 976 -21.19 3.56 32.95
C ARG A 976 -21.80 4.52 33.97
N ALA A 977 -22.39 4.01 35.05
CA ALA A 977 -22.98 4.81 36.12
C ALA A 977 -21.91 5.65 36.86
N ILE A 978 -20.76 5.06 37.18
CA ILE A 978 -19.63 5.76 37.80
C ILE A 978 -19.09 6.86 36.88
N PHE A 979 -18.88 6.53 35.60
CA PHE A 979 -18.49 7.53 34.60
C PHE A 979 -19.51 8.67 34.49
N TRP A 980 -20.82 8.37 34.52
CA TRP A 980 -21.89 9.37 34.50
C TRP A 980 -21.83 10.28 35.74
N THR A 981 -21.64 9.73 36.94
CA THR A 981 -21.48 10.52 38.18
C THR A 981 -20.25 11.43 38.12
N VAL A 982 -19.07 10.89 37.80
CA VAL A 982 -17.81 11.67 37.70
C VAL A 982 -17.85 12.69 36.56
N LYS A 983 -18.63 12.44 35.51
CA LYS A 983 -18.86 13.42 34.43
C LYS A 983 -19.80 14.54 34.85
N ASN A 984 -20.78 14.27 35.71
CA ASN A 984 -21.76 15.26 36.17
C ASN A 984 -21.22 16.15 37.31
N SER A 985 -20.20 15.72 38.05
CA SER A 985 -19.54 16.57 39.07
C SER A 985 -18.71 17.71 38.47
N LEU A 986 -18.46 17.70 37.15
CA LEU A 986 -17.67 18.71 36.44
C LEU A 986 -18.53 19.58 35.52
N PRO A 987 -18.58 20.91 35.73
CA PRO A 987 -19.18 21.84 34.79
C PRO A 987 -18.50 21.75 33.40
N ARG A 988 -19.32 21.55 32.35
CA ARG A 988 -18.84 21.41 30.96
C ARG A 988 -18.06 22.63 30.45
N SER A 989 -18.21 23.79 31.10
CA SER A 989 -17.48 25.03 30.83
C SER A 989 -15.99 24.92 31.17
N LEU A 990 -15.62 24.27 32.28
CA LEU A 990 -14.22 24.09 32.72
C LEU A 990 -13.49 23.01 31.91
N THR A 991 -14.11 21.85 31.77
CA THR A 991 -13.55 20.68 31.10
C THR A 991 -14.69 19.71 30.74
N THR A 992 -14.38 18.60 30.09
CA THR A 992 -15.34 17.52 29.84
C THR A 992 -14.62 16.19 29.89
N ILE A 993 -15.38 15.12 30.16
CA ILE A 993 -14.90 13.76 30.06
C ILE A 993 -15.65 13.04 28.94
N GLU A 994 -14.89 12.47 28.01
CA GLU A 994 -15.38 11.75 26.81
C GLU A 994 -15.19 10.24 27.02
N TRP A 995 -16.25 9.45 26.78
CA TRP A 995 -16.24 8.00 27.04
C TRP A 995 -15.18 7.26 26.22
N ASP A 996 -14.91 7.71 24.99
CA ASP A 996 -13.96 7.10 24.07
C ASP A 996 -12.52 7.08 24.59
N ASP A 997 -12.12 8.08 25.40
CA ASP A 997 -10.82 8.15 26.07
C ASP A 997 -10.83 7.52 27.48
N THR A 998 -12.01 7.21 28.04
CA THR A 998 -12.12 6.56 29.35
C THR A 998 -12.00 5.04 29.28
N LEU A 999 -11.52 4.46 30.38
CA LEU A 999 -11.55 3.03 30.64
C LEU A 999 -12.04 2.78 32.07
N CYS A 1000 -13.19 2.13 32.18
CA CYS A 1000 -13.69 1.60 33.44
C CYS A 1000 -13.46 0.08 33.50
N LEU A 1001 -12.84 -0.40 34.58
CA LEU A 1001 -12.59 -1.82 34.84
C LEU A 1001 -13.26 -2.23 36.15
N VAL A 1002 -14.20 -3.16 36.08
CA VAL A 1002 -14.91 -3.71 37.24
C VAL A 1002 -14.31 -5.06 37.61
N TYR A 1003 -14.02 -5.23 38.89
CA TYR A 1003 -13.71 -6.50 39.53
C TYR A 1003 -14.88 -6.88 40.43
N SER A 1004 -15.42 -8.07 40.17
CA SER A 1004 -16.67 -8.59 40.74
C SER A 1004 -16.56 -10.12 40.83
N LYS A 1005 -17.57 -10.78 41.42
CA LYS A 1005 -17.67 -12.26 41.44
C LYS A 1005 -17.56 -12.90 40.04
N ALA A 1006 -18.02 -12.21 38.99
CA ALA A 1006 -17.90 -12.67 37.60
C ALA A 1006 -16.56 -12.33 36.93
N ASN A 1007 -15.88 -11.29 37.43
CA ASN A 1007 -14.65 -10.70 36.92
C ASN A 1007 -13.50 -10.76 37.94
N LEU A 1008 -13.00 -11.98 38.19
CA LEU A 1008 -11.97 -12.29 39.19
C LEU A 1008 -10.54 -11.83 38.83
N LEU A 1009 -10.36 -11.11 37.71
CA LEU A 1009 -9.07 -10.63 37.22
C LEU A 1009 -9.12 -9.11 37.03
N PHE A 1010 -8.28 -8.40 37.77
CA PHE A 1010 -8.14 -6.94 37.72
C PHE A 1010 -6.83 -6.57 37.01
N PRO A 1011 -6.84 -6.31 35.68
CA PRO A 1011 -5.64 -5.92 34.95
C PRO A 1011 -5.31 -4.45 35.21
N TRP A 1012 -4.13 -4.18 35.77
CA TRP A 1012 -3.64 -2.81 35.92
C TRP A 1012 -3.60 -2.06 34.56
N PRO A 1013 -4.05 -0.79 34.47
CA PRO A 1013 -3.91 -0.01 33.25
C PRO A 1013 -2.44 0.36 33.04
N ALA A 1014 -1.79 -0.34 32.10
CA ALA A 1014 -0.52 0.10 31.54
C ALA A 1014 -0.76 1.40 30.72
N SER A 1015 -0.69 2.54 31.40
CA SER A 1015 -0.96 3.85 30.82
C SER A 1015 0.22 4.32 29.95
N SER A 1016 -0.05 4.49 28.65
CA SER A 1016 0.90 4.94 27.62
C SER A 1016 2.04 3.98 27.22
N GLU A 1017 2.52 4.18 25.98
CA GLU A 1017 3.64 3.44 25.36
C GLU A 1017 4.99 3.58 26.10
N ARG A 1018 5.09 4.47 27.11
CA ARG A 1018 6.31 4.70 27.90
C ARG A 1018 6.38 3.90 29.20
N ILE A 1019 5.25 3.46 29.76
CA ILE A 1019 5.16 2.76 31.06
C ILE A 1019 4.96 1.25 30.85
N ALA A 1020 4.35 0.86 29.72
CA ALA A 1020 4.09 -0.53 29.34
C ALA A 1020 5.36 -1.42 29.17
N THR A 1021 6.57 -0.85 29.27
CA THR A 1021 7.84 -1.58 29.17
C THR A 1021 8.20 -2.38 30.42
N VAL A 1022 7.63 -2.07 31.60
CA VAL A 1022 8.06 -2.68 32.89
C VAL A 1022 6.89 -3.08 33.81
N SER A 1023 5.64 -2.73 33.52
CA SER A 1023 4.50 -3.01 34.42
C SER A 1023 4.23 -4.51 34.62
N LEU A 1024 4.62 -5.05 35.78
CA LEU A 1024 4.23 -6.36 36.30
C LEU A 1024 2.69 -6.48 36.33
N GLY A 1025 2.15 -7.52 35.71
CA GLY A 1025 0.71 -7.71 35.55
C GLY A 1025 0.19 -8.92 36.31
N VAL A 1026 -1.01 -8.76 36.89
CA VAL A 1026 -1.78 -9.69 37.76
C VAL A 1026 -1.41 -9.60 39.25
N LEU A 1027 -2.24 -8.90 40.01
CA LEU A 1027 -2.12 -8.72 41.47
C LEU A 1027 -2.53 -9.96 42.31
N ARG A 1028 -3.32 -10.89 41.74
CA ARG A 1028 -3.97 -11.96 42.53
C ARG A 1028 -3.19 -13.28 42.63
N LEU A 1029 -1.98 -13.37 42.06
CA LEU A 1029 -1.19 -14.59 42.08
C LEU A 1029 0.29 -14.26 42.31
N GLY A 1030 0.84 -14.71 43.43
CA GLY A 1030 2.28 -14.83 43.66
C GLY A 1030 2.97 -15.88 42.78
N LEU A 1031 2.42 -16.16 41.59
CA LEU A 1031 3.03 -17.00 40.58
C LEU A 1031 4.05 -16.16 39.81
N ARG A 1032 5.24 -16.74 39.63
CA ARG A 1032 6.46 -16.17 39.05
C ARG A 1032 6.18 -15.13 37.93
N PRO A 1033 6.90 -13.99 37.90
CA PRO A 1033 6.66 -12.89 36.95
C PRO A 1033 6.89 -13.22 35.45
N SER A 1034 7.17 -14.47 35.11
CA SER A 1034 7.70 -14.89 33.80
C SER A 1034 6.68 -15.03 32.66
N SER A 1035 5.37 -15.06 32.92
CA SER A 1035 4.36 -15.41 31.88
C SER A 1035 3.69 -14.21 31.20
N GLY A 1036 3.19 -13.23 31.95
CA GLY A 1036 2.51 -12.04 31.40
C GLY A 1036 3.44 -11.10 30.62
N ILE A 1037 4.69 -11.00 31.07
CA ILE A 1037 5.77 -10.20 30.46
C ILE A 1037 5.93 -10.55 28.96
N VAL A 1038 5.90 -11.84 28.65
CA VAL A 1038 6.13 -12.38 27.29
C VAL A 1038 5.15 -11.81 26.26
N THR A 1039 3.85 -11.74 26.57
CA THR A 1039 2.84 -11.39 25.56
C THR A 1039 2.86 -9.90 25.20
N GLY A 1040 3.03 -9.02 26.20
CA GLY A 1040 3.14 -7.57 25.98
C GLY A 1040 4.43 -7.21 25.26
N ILE A 1041 5.56 -7.72 25.76
CA ILE A 1041 6.88 -7.47 25.19
C ILE A 1041 7.01 -8.05 23.77
N SER A 1042 6.30 -9.14 23.41
CA SER A 1042 6.38 -9.73 22.07
C SER A 1042 6.06 -8.76 20.91
N LYS A 1043 5.21 -7.74 21.13
CA LYS A 1043 4.94 -6.70 20.12
C LYS A 1043 6.12 -5.73 19.96
N LEU A 1044 6.72 -5.33 21.08
CA LEU A 1044 7.90 -4.46 21.12
C LEU A 1044 9.14 -5.19 20.57
N GLN A 1045 9.39 -6.42 20.99
CA GLN A 1045 10.41 -7.32 20.41
C GLN A 1045 10.21 -7.63 18.92
N ARG A 1046 9.03 -7.36 18.34
CA ARG A 1046 8.80 -7.41 16.87
C ARG A 1046 9.03 -6.08 16.18
N SER A 1047 8.88 -4.94 16.87
CA SER A 1047 9.16 -3.61 16.30
C SER A 1047 10.65 -3.25 16.39
N GLN A 1048 11.34 -3.56 17.49
CA GLN A 1048 12.76 -3.23 17.67
C GLN A 1048 13.65 -3.79 16.54
N PRO A 1049 13.58 -5.09 16.15
CA PRO A 1049 14.38 -5.61 15.04
C PRO A 1049 14.05 -4.98 13.68
N ARG A 1050 12.82 -4.47 13.50
CA ARG A 1050 12.43 -3.72 12.29
C ARG A 1050 13.06 -2.33 12.29
N ALA A 1051 13.02 -1.63 13.42
CA ALA A 1051 13.70 -0.34 13.58
C ALA A 1051 15.20 -0.48 13.29
N HIS A 1052 15.87 -1.45 13.92
CA HIS A 1052 17.30 -1.72 13.70
C HIS A 1052 17.66 -2.02 12.23
N ARG A 1053 16.84 -2.78 11.49
CA ARG A 1053 17.05 -3.02 10.04
C ARG A 1053 16.85 -1.78 9.17
N VAL A 1054 16.09 -0.79 9.63
CA VAL A 1054 15.71 0.42 8.88
C VAL A 1054 16.65 1.59 9.21
N ILE A 1055 17.60 1.45 10.14
CA ILE A 1055 18.66 2.45 10.35
C ILE A 1055 19.48 2.58 9.05
N TRP A 1056 19.49 3.78 8.49
CA TRP A 1056 19.84 4.09 7.09
C TRP A 1056 21.35 4.09 6.78
N ILE A 1057 22.12 3.18 7.38
CA ILE A 1057 23.58 3.10 7.15
C ILE A 1057 23.88 2.52 5.76
N LYS A 1058 23.21 1.43 5.37
CA LYS A 1058 23.50 0.73 4.09
C LYS A 1058 23.31 1.58 2.83
N PRO A 1059 22.20 2.35 2.67
CA PRO A 1059 22.00 3.16 1.47
C PRO A 1059 22.94 4.36 1.37
N GLY A 1060 23.73 4.67 2.42
CA GLY A 1060 24.78 5.69 2.37
C GLY A 1060 26.14 5.17 1.90
N VAL A 1061 26.28 3.85 1.70
CA VAL A 1061 27.51 3.17 1.23
C VAL A 1061 27.21 2.39 -0.07
N ASP A 1062 26.08 2.69 -0.73
CA ASP A 1062 25.55 2.03 -1.94
C ASP A 1062 25.57 0.48 -1.95
N SER A 1063 25.63 -0.13 -0.76
CA SER A 1063 25.76 -1.58 -0.59
C SER A 1063 24.44 -2.22 -0.19
N THR A 1064 23.99 -3.19 -0.99
CA THR A 1064 22.86 -4.05 -0.66
C THR A 1064 23.25 -5.22 0.25
N MET A 1065 24.55 -5.42 0.50
CA MET A 1065 25.05 -6.58 1.25
C MET A 1065 24.67 -6.54 2.74
N PRO A 1066 24.66 -7.69 3.43
CA PRO A 1066 24.66 -7.74 4.89
C PRO A 1066 25.96 -7.17 5.45
N LEU A 1067 25.98 -5.87 5.79
CA LEU A 1067 27.03 -5.30 6.66
C LEU A 1067 27.23 -6.22 7.87
N HIS A 1068 28.47 -6.58 8.15
CA HIS A 1068 28.81 -7.42 9.30
C HIS A 1068 28.41 -6.72 10.59
N TRP A 1069 27.72 -7.46 11.47
CA TRP A 1069 27.26 -6.97 12.77
C TRP A 1069 28.40 -6.36 13.60
N THR A 1070 29.61 -6.92 13.48
CA THR A 1070 30.85 -6.43 14.11
C THR A 1070 31.06 -4.93 13.91
N ILE A 1071 30.93 -4.43 12.66
CA ILE A 1071 31.16 -3.00 12.33
C ILE A 1071 30.12 -2.10 13.03
N LEU A 1072 28.88 -2.59 13.16
CA LEU A 1072 27.79 -1.85 13.80
C LEU A 1072 27.91 -1.84 15.32
N ALA A 1073 28.35 -2.96 15.90
CA ALA A 1073 28.41 -3.17 17.34
C ALA A 1073 29.69 -2.66 18.01
N SER A 1074 30.82 -2.63 17.29
CA SER A 1074 32.11 -2.21 17.84
C SER A 1074 32.03 -0.82 18.49
N PRO A 1075 32.74 -0.60 19.62
CA PRO A 1075 32.88 0.72 20.24
C PRO A 1075 33.38 1.78 19.26
N LYS A 1076 33.00 3.04 19.47
CA LYS A 1076 33.44 4.19 18.68
C LYS A 1076 34.95 4.41 18.79
N GLU A 1077 35.50 4.14 19.97
CA GLU A 1077 36.93 4.12 20.25
C GLU A 1077 37.68 3.11 19.35
N GLY A 1078 37.05 1.97 19.04
CA GLY A 1078 37.55 0.97 18.09
C GLY A 1078 37.11 1.20 16.63
N GLY A 1079 36.72 2.42 16.26
CA GLY A 1079 36.30 2.77 14.90
C GLY A 1079 34.90 2.27 14.48
N GLY A 1080 34.13 1.68 15.41
CA GLY A 1080 32.76 1.21 15.17
C GLY A 1080 31.68 2.26 15.43
N LEU A 1081 30.41 1.87 15.30
CA LEU A 1081 29.27 2.78 15.52
C LEU A 1081 28.69 2.75 16.94
N SER A 1082 29.10 1.82 17.81
CA SER A 1082 28.51 1.58 19.15
C SER A 1082 26.99 1.39 19.14
N MET A 1083 26.46 0.69 18.14
CA MET A 1083 25.01 0.49 18.04
C MET A 1083 24.53 -0.54 19.08
N LEU A 1084 24.09 -0.04 20.24
CA LEU A 1084 23.45 -0.83 21.29
C LEU A 1084 22.36 -1.74 20.71
N SER A 1085 22.37 -3.03 21.05
CA SER A 1085 21.46 -4.01 20.45
C SER A 1085 20.40 -4.52 21.42
N MET A 1086 19.15 -4.15 21.14
CA MET A 1086 17.97 -4.85 21.68
C MET A 1086 17.32 -5.75 20.63
N GLY A 1087 17.95 -5.90 19.45
CA GLY A 1087 17.40 -6.60 18.30
C GLY A 1087 17.80 -8.08 18.21
N HIS A 1088 18.96 -8.48 18.74
CA HIS A 1088 19.48 -9.85 18.68
C HIS A 1088 18.92 -10.77 19.78
N VAL A 1089 17.59 -10.82 19.90
CA VAL A 1089 16.87 -11.67 20.87
C VAL A 1089 15.96 -12.64 20.13
N LEU A 1090 15.90 -13.90 20.57
CA LEU A 1090 14.92 -14.86 20.08
C LEU A 1090 13.51 -14.43 20.51
N ILE A 1091 12.65 -14.13 19.54
CA ILE A 1091 11.29 -13.66 19.82
C ILE A 1091 10.46 -14.85 20.31
N PRO A 1092 9.91 -14.83 21.54
CA PRO A 1092 9.02 -15.86 22.01
C PRO A 1092 7.74 -15.87 21.15
N THR A 1093 7.37 -17.06 20.71
CA THR A 1093 6.22 -17.29 19.82
C THR A 1093 5.39 -18.47 20.33
N SER A 1094 4.08 -18.31 20.24
CA SER A 1094 3.08 -19.33 20.53
C SER A 1094 2.02 -19.30 19.43
N ASP A 1095 1.10 -20.27 19.44
CA ASP A 1095 0.01 -20.30 18.46
C ASP A 1095 -0.88 -19.05 18.59
N LEU A 1096 -0.92 -18.26 17.51
CA LEU A 1096 -1.69 -17.01 17.41
C LEU A 1096 -3.21 -17.22 17.54
N ARG A 1097 -3.72 -18.45 17.40
CA ARG A 1097 -5.12 -18.80 17.64
C ARG A 1097 -5.41 -18.87 19.14
N HIS A 1098 -4.59 -19.59 19.89
CA HIS A 1098 -4.76 -19.79 21.33
C HIS A 1098 -4.26 -18.60 22.16
N SER A 1099 -3.15 -17.95 21.76
CA SER A 1099 -2.60 -16.76 22.43
C SER A 1099 -3.53 -15.54 22.43
N ARG A 1100 -4.63 -15.58 21.67
CA ARG A 1100 -5.71 -14.57 21.68
C ARG A 1100 -6.80 -14.90 22.70
N LYS A 1101 -6.94 -16.15 23.12
CA LYS A 1101 -7.91 -16.61 24.13
C LYS A 1101 -7.26 -16.60 25.51
N THR A 1102 -6.26 -17.47 25.69
CA THR A 1102 -5.56 -17.76 26.94
C THR A 1102 -4.10 -17.27 26.91
N THR A 1103 -3.49 -17.20 28.09
CA THR A 1103 -2.04 -17.05 28.29
C THR A 1103 -1.32 -18.39 28.04
N THR A 1104 -1.39 -18.92 26.81
CA THR A 1104 -0.50 -20.03 26.42
C THR A 1104 0.96 -19.62 26.55
N GLY A 1105 1.78 -20.46 27.18
CA GLY A 1105 3.22 -20.26 27.33
C GLY A 1105 3.97 -20.21 25.99
N VAL A 1106 5.29 -19.97 26.06
CA VAL A 1106 6.15 -19.98 24.87
C VAL A 1106 6.33 -21.42 24.40
N THR A 1107 5.91 -21.71 23.16
CA THR A 1107 6.08 -23.04 22.55
C THR A 1107 7.16 -23.07 21.47
N HIS A 1108 7.48 -21.92 20.88
CA HIS A 1108 8.45 -21.79 19.80
C HIS A 1108 9.26 -20.50 19.95
N PHE A 1109 10.48 -20.47 19.43
CA PHE A 1109 11.29 -19.26 19.32
C PHE A 1109 11.51 -18.88 17.86
N ARG A 1110 11.31 -17.59 17.53
CA ARG A 1110 11.54 -17.04 16.20
C ARG A 1110 12.77 -16.14 16.18
N SER A 1111 13.74 -16.46 15.31
CA SER A 1111 14.88 -15.56 15.05
C SER A 1111 14.41 -14.19 14.51
N SER A 1112 14.95 -13.13 15.12
CA SER A 1112 14.66 -11.71 14.87
C SER A 1112 15.57 -11.11 13.80
N LEU A 1113 16.88 -11.29 13.97
CA LEU A 1113 17.97 -10.86 13.11
C LEU A 1113 18.88 -12.06 12.85
N GLY A 1114 19.25 -12.29 11.59
CA GLY A 1114 20.21 -13.34 11.26
C GLY A 1114 21.62 -12.90 11.64
N LEU A 1115 22.31 -13.65 12.50
CA LEU A 1115 23.76 -13.64 12.52
C LEU A 1115 24.29 -14.40 11.29
N SER A 1116 25.37 -13.90 10.70
CA SER A 1116 26.16 -14.71 9.77
C SER A 1116 26.85 -15.83 10.55
N ARG A 1117 26.63 -17.09 10.16
CA ARG A 1117 27.34 -18.25 10.74
C ARG A 1117 28.85 -18.29 10.38
N ARG A 1118 29.36 -17.36 9.57
CA ARG A 1118 30.80 -17.28 9.18
C ARG A 1118 31.65 -16.57 10.23
N LEU A 1119 31.61 -17.03 11.48
CA LEU A 1119 32.54 -16.68 12.56
C LEU A 1119 32.98 -17.94 13.35
N SER A 1120 32.88 -19.11 12.72
CA SER A 1120 33.37 -20.39 13.22
C SER A 1120 34.22 -21.10 12.16
N VAL A 1121 35.18 -20.36 11.62
CA VAL A 1121 36.35 -20.82 10.84
C VAL A 1121 37.49 -19.90 11.23
#